data_AF-A0A9D5UV55-F1
#
_entry.id   AF-A0A9D5UV55-F1
#
_cell.length_a   1.000
_cell.length_b   1.000
_cell.length_c   1.000
_cell.angle_alpha   90.00
_cell.angle_beta   90.00
_cell.angle_gamma   90.00
#
_symmetry.space_group_name_H-M   'P 1'
#
loop_
_entity.id
_entity.type
_entity.pdbx_description
1 polymer ?
#
loop_
_entity_poly.entity_id
_entity_poly.type
_entity_poly.pdbx_seq_one_letter_code
_entity_poly.pdbx_strand_id
1 'polypeptide(L)'
;MDILQSQVVAQVREILKKDPSARTIGIRAAGSWRGQEILKLGNHSLRIHHCLSVLAIREQLVLARHPSEVTVLLTSLEDASLGQDVLARLWRQQLFSIQSWRLVRDLFAVDEIDARLVKQSWMADAILAAEPTGGFPVVPGRVLTAEFAWQLLLKRYLGFEQPYVDAIELARWAKSLERVETYLQAPPEFRQSLPDWITQSAGEVGRLMLQVLELGHGKDLLPLGLVCQVVFAPELAQESTLKLAAARLEERYLDGQSLSPEVGRGWAAAVTQVVEADVAKKNWQAIQTLQRRAEEILQELKADAFIQISPLLPKGFDRRLEQVAQAILKAISMAPGQKSVGAVEGTIQYALQHRMIDLKPTRAEGLRMAERLVRWLADAANNSMPGSFHEAVKSYFHSGGFVDWARFRIWDGDSNPALAEAYLHLARRVDQQREEENSHFGLLLQAWCQQAEPSTETLWIEDLLDVVVAPLARERCALLVVLDGMSVAVFRELMQDLLRQGWVELGAGETASQRPVVAALPTLTEVSRASLLCGKLTSGNSAHEKEGFRKHAGLQAVGRANFPPALYHKAELISAGGRGLSPEVRANIAGSSRRVIGVVINSVDDYLAKGGQFKESWTSETIVPLGQILDAARESNRFLILTSDHGHVLERDLEYRPCTESQERNRPLSGQLTADEIVLQGVRVWPVGEKMVAPWSEKVRYGIKKYG
;
A
#
# COMPACT_ATOMS: atom_id res chain seq x y z
N MET A 1 7.55 56.54 6.15
CA MET A 1 6.50 55.60 6.62
C MET A 1 5.16 56.28 6.44
N ASP A 2 4.17 55.53 5.99
CA ASP A 2 2.79 56.02 5.92
C ASP A 2 2.13 55.83 7.28
N ILE A 3 1.18 56.71 7.62
CA ILE A 3 0.38 56.61 8.84
C ILE A 3 -0.69 55.55 8.60
N LEU A 4 -0.70 54.47 9.39
CA LEU A 4 -1.61 53.35 9.18
C LEU A 4 -3.00 53.66 9.74
N GLN A 5 -4.03 53.35 8.96
CA GLN A 5 -5.42 53.53 9.37
C GLN A 5 -5.75 52.77 10.66
N SER A 6 -5.24 51.54 10.81
CA SER A 6 -5.44 50.71 12.01
C SER A 6 -4.89 51.37 13.27
N GLN A 7 -3.72 52.03 13.19
CA GLN A 7 -3.12 52.75 14.32
C GLN A 7 -3.99 53.94 14.76
N VAL A 8 -4.48 54.74 13.81
CA VAL A 8 -5.35 55.90 14.09
C VAL A 8 -6.66 55.44 14.71
N VAL A 9 -7.29 54.41 14.14
CA VAL A 9 -8.54 53.85 14.67
C VAL A 9 -8.35 53.30 16.09
N ALA A 10 -7.28 52.54 16.34
CA ALA A 10 -6.99 51.99 17.66
C ALA A 10 -6.73 53.09 18.70
N GLN A 11 -5.96 54.13 18.35
CA GLN A 11 -5.70 55.28 19.23
C GLN A 11 -6.99 56.03 19.57
N VAL A 12 -7.85 56.30 18.58
CA VAL A 12 -9.12 56.99 18.79
C VAL A 12 -10.10 56.13 19.60
N ARG A 13 -10.12 54.81 19.37
CA ARG A 13 -10.92 53.86 20.16
C ARG A 13 -10.56 53.90 21.64
N GLU A 14 -9.27 53.87 21.95
CA GLU A 14 -8.79 53.95 23.34
C GLU A 14 -9.13 55.29 24.00
N ILE A 15 -9.09 56.39 23.24
CA ILE A 15 -9.50 57.71 23.72
C ILE A 15 -11.00 57.72 24.02
N LEU A 16 -11.85 57.26 23.09
CA LEU A 16 -13.30 57.23 23.26
C LEU A 16 -13.76 56.23 24.34
N LYS A 17 -13.00 55.17 24.60
CA LYS A 17 -13.24 54.24 25.71
C LYS A 17 -12.99 54.91 27.07
N LYS A 18 -11.97 55.77 27.16
CA LYS A 18 -11.63 56.54 28.38
C LYS A 18 -12.54 57.75 28.56
N ASP A 19 -12.95 58.38 27.46
CA ASP A 19 -13.82 59.54 27.44
C ASP A 19 -14.72 59.53 26.18
N PRO A 20 -15.95 59.01 26.29
CA PRO A 20 -16.91 58.98 25.18
C PRO A 20 -17.32 60.37 24.66
N SER A 21 -17.03 61.43 25.42
CA SER A 21 -17.34 62.81 25.06
C SER A 21 -16.24 63.48 24.23
N ALA A 22 -15.11 62.81 23.97
CA ALA A 22 -14.06 63.35 23.12
C ALA A 22 -14.60 63.62 21.69
N ARG A 23 -14.40 64.85 21.20
CA ARG A 23 -14.88 65.28 19.87
C ARG A 23 -13.79 65.76 18.93
N THR A 24 -12.71 66.30 19.45
CA THR A 24 -11.58 66.79 18.65
C THR A 24 -10.30 66.18 19.18
N ILE A 25 -9.65 65.31 18.41
CA ILE A 25 -8.48 64.56 18.83
C ILE A 25 -7.31 64.93 17.93
N GLY A 26 -6.23 65.45 18.54
CA GLY A 26 -4.97 65.69 17.83
C GLY A 26 -4.03 64.51 18.00
N ILE A 27 -3.49 64.01 16.89
CA ILE A 27 -2.52 62.90 16.87
C ILE A 27 -1.25 63.37 16.18
N ARG A 28 -0.13 63.26 16.90
CA ARG A 28 1.20 63.47 16.35
C ARG A 28 1.63 62.21 15.60
N ALA A 29 1.80 62.34 14.29
CA ALA A 29 2.25 61.26 13.43
C ALA A 29 3.10 61.84 12.28
N ALA A 30 4.30 61.30 12.10
CA ALA A 30 5.20 61.66 11.01
C ALA A 30 4.98 60.69 9.84
N GLY A 31 4.52 61.18 8.70
CA GLY A 31 4.26 60.35 7.52
C GLY A 31 3.18 60.92 6.62
N SER A 32 2.87 60.19 5.54
CA SER A 32 1.73 60.53 4.69
C SER A 32 0.49 59.75 5.12
N TRP A 33 -0.68 60.39 5.11
CA TRP A 33 -1.97 59.72 5.34
C TRP A 33 -2.57 59.29 4.00
N ARG A 34 -2.85 58.00 3.85
CA ARG A 34 -3.51 57.40 2.67
C ARG A 34 -4.79 56.64 3.01
N GLY A 35 -5.24 56.72 4.27
CA GLY A 35 -6.49 56.10 4.71
C GLY A 35 -7.72 56.90 4.30
N GLN A 36 -8.90 56.37 4.59
CA GLN A 36 -10.15 57.06 4.29
C GLN A 36 -10.30 58.33 5.13
N GLU A 37 -10.84 59.40 4.52
CA GLU A 37 -11.12 60.66 5.23
C GLU A 37 -12.27 60.51 6.25
N ILE A 38 -13.16 59.54 6.05
CA ILE A 38 -14.27 59.25 6.95
C ILE A 38 -14.27 57.76 7.28
N LEU A 39 -14.24 57.44 8.57
CA LEU A 39 -14.29 56.07 9.10
C LEU A 39 -15.43 55.91 10.08
N LYS A 40 -15.99 54.70 10.19
CA LYS A 40 -16.94 54.35 11.24
C LYS A 40 -16.25 53.61 12.38
N LEU A 41 -16.49 54.05 13.61
CA LEU A 41 -16.00 53.39 14.83
C LEU A 41 -17.16 53.25 15.84
N GLY A 42 -17.80 52.09 15.84
CA GLY A 42 -19.04 51.87 16.59
C GLY A 42 -20.13 52.84 16.13
N ASN A 43 -20.68 53.62 17.06
CA ASN A 43 -21.70 54.65 16.78
C ASN A 43 -21.10 56.02 16.37
N HIS A 44 -19.77 56.14 16.32
CA HIS A 44 -19.10 57.39 15.96
C HIS A 44 -18.66 57.39 14.49
N SER A 45 -18.82 58.54 13.83
CA SER A 45 -18.18 58.84 12.54
C SER A 45 -16.90 59.62 12.82
N LEU A 46 -15.75 59.07 12.42
CA LEU A 46 -14.44 59.71 12.56
C LEU A 46 -14.12 60.44 11.27
N ARG A 47 -13.82 61.73 11.35
CA ARG A 47 -13.37 62.54 10.21
C ARG A 47 -11.89 62.86 10.37
N ILE A 48 -11.07 62.31 9.48
CA ILE A 48 -9.61 62.36 9.57
C ILE A 48 -9.09 63.45 8.65
N HIS A 49 -8.30 64.35 9.21
CA HIS A 49 -7.65 65.43 8.47
C HIS A 49 -6.13 65.36 8.68
N HIS A 50 -5.39 65.29 7.58
CA HIS A 50 -3.93 65.37 7.61
C HIS A 50 -3.47 66.82 7.44
N CYS A 51 -3.00 67.42 8.53
CA CYS A 51 -2.67 68.83 8.61
C CYS A 51 -1.15 69.04 8.71
N LEU A 52 -0.56 69.56 7.63
CA LEU A 52 0.88 69.82 7.52
C LEU A 52 1.32 71.19 8.09
N SER A 53 0.38 72.03 8.54
CA SER A 53 0.67 73.35 9.09
C SER A 53 -0.33 73.74 10.19
N VAL A 54 0.08 74.68 11.05
CA VAL A 54 -0.80 75.24 12.09
C VAL A 54 -2.05 75.89 11.49
N LEU A 55 -1.93 76.50 10.30
CA LEU A 55 -3.06 77.09 9.60
C LEU A 55 -4.08 76.03 9.15
N ALA A 56 -3.60 74.91 8.60
CA ALA A 56 -4.47 73.78 8.23
C ALA A 56 -5.19 73.20 9.46
N ILE A 57 -4.51 73.11 10.61
CA ILE A 57 -5.14 72.69 11.87
C ILE A 57 -6.26 73.65 12.27
N ARG A 58 -6.02 74.96 12.25
CA ARG A 58 -7.01 75.99 12.59
C ARG A 58 -8.22 75.97 11.65
N GLU A 59 -7.99 75.80 10.36
CA GLU A 59 -9.06 75.68 9.37
C GLU A 59 -10.00 74.52 9.71
N GLN A 60 -9.45 73.33 9.97
CA GLN A 60 -10.26 72.16 10.29
C GLN A 60 -10.98 72.30 11.65
N LEU A 61 -10.35 72.95 12.64
CA LEU A 61 -11.00 73.26 13.92
C LEU A 61 -12.21 74.20 13.78
N VAL A 62 -12.20 75.11 12.80
CA VAL A 62 -13.34 76.02 12.50
C VAL A 62 -14.47 75.28 11.76
N LEU A 63 -14.11 74.30 10.95
CA LEU A 63 -15.04 73.48 10.16
C LEU A 63 -15.64 72.32 10.97
N ALA A 64 -15.02 71.92 12.08
CA ALA A 64 -15.53 70.92 13.01
C ALA A 64 -16.82 71.42 13.69
N ARG A 65 -17.99 71.15 13.09
CA ARG A 65 -19.29 71.70 13.51
C ARG A 65 -20.36 70.67 13.87
N HIS A 66 -20.09 69.36 13.72
CA HIS A 66 -21.09 68.32 13.96
C HIS A 66 -20.96 67.67 15.35
N PRO A 67 -22.01 67.69 16.21
CA PRO A 67 -21.95 67.09 17.56
C PRO A 67 -21.75 65.57 17.59
N SER A 68 -22.08 64.91 16.47
CA SER A 68 -22.09 63.46 16.28
C SER A 68 -20.83 62.92 15.59
N GLU A 69 -19.92 63.79 15.15
CA GLU A 69 -18.67 63.40 14.49
C GLU A 69 -17.47 63.66 15.41
N VAL A 70 -16.45 62.80 15.29
CA VAL A 70 -15.16 62.97 15.98
C VAL A 70 -14.14 63.45 14.95
N THR A 71 -13.66 64.68 15.09
CA THR A 71 -12.61 65.25 14.24
C THR A 71 -11.25 64.77 14.72
N VAL A 72 -10.49 64.12 13.85
CA VAL A 72 -9.15 63.59 14.12
C VAL A 72 -8.15 64.36 13.27
N LEU A 73 -7.23 65.09 13.91
CA LEU A 73 -6.21 65.90 13.25
C LEU A 73 -4.87 65.19 13.33
N LEU A 74 -4.35 64.72 12.18
CA LEU A 74 -3.03 64.11 12.07
C LEU A 74 -2.00 65.19 11.69
N THR A 75 -0.93 65.33 12.46
CA THR A 75 0.12 66.31 12.16
C THR A 75 1.51 65.83 12.57
N SER A 76 2.55 66.29 11.86
CA SER A 76 3.95 66.06 12.22
C SER A 76 4.48 67.09 13.24
N LEU A 77 3.73 68.16 13.50
CA LEU A 77 4.10 69.22 14.42
C LEU A 77 4.15 68.74 15.88
N GLU A 78 4.93 69.43 16.70
CA GLU A 78 4.98 69.21 18.14
C GLU A 78 4.04 70.17 18.88
N ASP A 79 3.60 69.81 20.08
CA ASP A 79 2.72 70.64 20.92
C ASP A 79 3.28 72.05 21.13
N ALA A 80 4.60 72.18 21.29
CA ALA A 80 5.30 73.45 21.45
C ALA A 80 5.20 74.36 20.20
N SER A 81 4.94 73.78 19.02
CA SER A 81 4.71 74.51 17.77
C SER A 81 3.25 74.92 17.56
N LEU A 82 2.34 74.48 18.43
CA LEU A 82 0.91 74.82 18.35
C LEU A 82 0.58 76.01 19.26
N GLY A 83 -0.28 76.91 18.78
CA GLY A 83 -0.81 77.99 19.60
C GLY A 83 -1.72 77.45 20.71
N GLN A 84 -1.80 78.14 21.85
CA GLN A 84 -2.71 77.76 22.95
C GLN A 84 -4.17 77.72 22.51
N ASP A 85 -4.54 78.52 21.50
CA ASP A 85 -5.88 78.50 20.89
C ASP A 85 -6.19 77.17 20.20
N VAL A 86 -5.19 76.51 19.63
CA VAL A 86 -5.31 75.19 19.02
C VAL A 86 -5.38 74.14 20.11
N LEU A 87 -4.40 74.13 21.02
CA LEU A 87 -4.32 73.14 22.11
C LEU A 87 -5.60 73.13 22.94
N ALA A 88 -6.13 74.29 23.35
CA ALA A 88 -7.37 74.39 24.14
C ALA A 88 -8.60 73.70 23.51
N ARG A 89 -8.60 73.49 22.19
CA ARG A 89 -9.69 72.84 21.43
C ARG A 89 -9.44 71.36 21.16
N LEU A 90 -8.25 70.86 21.45
CA LEU A 90 -7.94 69.43 21.40
C LEU A 90 -8.34 68.76 22.71
N TRP A 91 -8.75 67.49 22.61
CA TRP A 91 -9.00 66.66 23.77
C TRP A 91 -7.76 66.59 24.66
N ARG A 92 -7.91 66.89 25.95
CA ARG A 92 -6.82 67.02 26.94
C ARG A 92 -5.72 68.03 26.61
N GLN A 93 -5.98 68.96 25.69
CA GLN A 93 -5.10 70.09 25.39
C GLN A 93 -3.69 69.71 24.90
N GLN A 94 -3.54 68.58 24.21
CA GLN A 94 -2.25 68.06 23.73
C GLN A 94 -2.41 67.23 22.45
N LEU A 95 -1.30 66.97 21.74
CA LEU A 95 -1.26 65.93 20.71
C LEU A 95 -0.90 64.57 21.32
N PHE A 96 -1.54 63.51 20.83
CA PHE A 96 -1.22 62.14 21.22
C PHE A 96 -0.27 61.51 20.22
N SER A 97 0.84 60.94 20.68
CA SER A 97 1.73 60.16 19.81
C SER A 97 1.22 58.72 19.68
N ILE A 98 1.35 58.16 18.47
CA ILE A 98 1.04 56.75 18.22
C ILE A 98 2.20 55.90 18.75
N GLN A 99 1.89 55.02 19.70
CA GLN A 99 2.81 54.00 20.20
C GLN A 99 2.19 52.62 19.97
N SER A 100 2.53 51.96 18.86
CA SER A 100 1.84 50.74 18.41
C SER A 100 1.81 49.62 19.46
N TRP A 101 2.92 49.36 20.15
CA TRP A 101 2.95 48.38 21.23
C TRP A 101 2.06 48.76 22.42
N ARG A 102 1.93 50.05 22.73
CA ARG A 102 0.99 50.52 23.77
C ARG A 102 -0.46 50.29 23.35
N LEU A 103 -0.78 50.53 22.08
CA LEU A 103 -2.12 50.25 21.53
C LEU A 103 -2.44 48.77 21.54
N VAL A 104 -1.48 47.92 21.17
CA VAL A 104 -1.63 46.45 21.26
C VAL A 104 -1.83 46.02 22.71
N ARG A 105 -1.04 46.54 23.65
CA ARG A 105 -1.18 46.24 25.08
C ARG A 105 -2.58 46.56 25.60
N ASP A 106 -3.07 47.77 25.28
CA ASP A 106 -4.40 48.23 25.69
C ASP A 106 -5.51 47.40 24.99
N LEU A 107 -5.32 47.00 23.72
CA LEU A 107 -6.23 46.15 22.94
C LEU A 107 -6.43 44.77 23.54
N PHE A 108 -5.34 44.13 23.99
CA PHE A 108 -5.37 42.80 24.62
C PHE A 108 -5.61 42.85 26.14
N ALA A 109 -5.67 44.04 26.74
CA ALA A 109 -5.79 44.26 28.18
C ALA A 109 -4.71 43.53 29.00
N VAL A 110 -3.47 43.53 28.51
CA VAL A 110 -2.30 42.94 29.20
C VAL A 110 -1.50 44.02 29.95
N ASP A 111 -0.76 43.62 31.00
CA ASP A 111 0.08 44.53 31.79
C ASP A 111 1.44 44.75 31.10
N GLU A 112 1.99 43.68 30.49
CA GLU A 112 3.35 43.67 29.90
C GLU A 112 3.39 43.06 28.49
N ILE A 113 4.45 43.40 27.75
CA ILE A 113 4.77 42.82 26.44
C ILE A 113 6.14 42.17 26.54
N ASP A 114 6.26 40.96 25.99
CA ASP A 114 7.53 40.23 25.94
C ASP A 114 8.66 41.06 25.31
N ALA A 115 9.82 41.09 25.96
CA ALA A 115 10.98 41.86 25.50
C ALA A 115 11.47 41.47 24.09
N ARG A 116 11.21 40.22 23.66
CA ARG A 116 11.51 39.73 22.29
C ARG A 116 10.71 40.49 21.23
N LEU A 117 9.53 40.98 21.57
CA LEU A 117 8.61 41.68 20.67
C LEU A 117 8.90 43.18 20.56
N VAL A 118 9.41 43.81 21.62
CA VAL A 118 9.60 45.27 21.70
C VAL A 118 10.46 45.82 20.57
N LYS A 119 11.42 45.03 20.06
CA LYS A 119 12.29 45.40 18.94
C LYS A 119 11.64 45.28 17.55
N GLN A 120 10.49 44.60 17.45
CA GLN A 120 9.78 44.32 16.21
C GLN A 120 8.58 45.26 16.05
N SER A 121 8.82 46.54 15.77
CA SER A 121 7.73 47.54 15.67
C SER A 121 6.69 47.20 14.60
N TRP A 122 7.12 46.60 13.48
CA TRP A 122 6.24 46.15 12.40
C TRP A 122 5.19 45.13 12.89
N MET A 123 5.54 44.32 13.90
CA MET A 123 4.65 43.27 14.39
C MET A 123 3.46 43.86 15.14
N ALA A 124 3.68 44.92 15.92
CA ALA A 124 2.58 45.64 16.57
C ALA A 124 1.60 46.20 15.54
N ASP A 125 2.13 46.77 14.45
CA ASP A 125 1.33 47.33 13.36
C ASP A 125 0.56 46.23 12.60
N ALA A 126 1.20 45.10 12.33
CA ALA A 126 0.59 43.94 11.70
C ALA A 126 -0.55 43.34 12.54
N ILE A 127 -0.36 43.28 13.87
CA ILE A 127 -1.39 42.82 14.81
C ILE A 127 -2.57 43.81 14.83
N LEU A 128 -2.34 45.12 14.94
CA LEU A 128 -3.43 46.12 14.89
C LEU A 128 -4.21 46.04 13.58
N ALA A 129 -3.52 45.80 12.46
CA ALA A 129 -4.16 45.59 11.16
C ALA A 129 -4.85 44.22 11.01
N ALA A 130 -4.63 43.29 11.94
CA ALA A 130 -5.17 41.93 11.94
C ALA A 130 -6.42 41.77 12.81
N GLU A 131 -6.89 42.85 13.44
CA GLU A 131 -8.05 42.80 14.33
C GLU A 131 -9.28 42.26 13.58
N PRO A 132 -9.83 41.09 14.00
CA PRO A 132 -11.03 40.54 13.39
C PRO A 132 -12.27 41.31 13.84
N THR A 133 -13.37 41.20 13.09
CA THR A 133 -14.62 41.95 13.32
C THR A 133 -15.24 41.72 14.73
N GLY A 134 -14.89 40.61 15.39
CA GLY A 134 -15.29 40.28 16.76
C GLY A 134 -14.27 40.58 17.86
N GLY A 135 -13.14 41.22 17.52
CA GLY A 135 -12.00 41.42 18.43
C GLY A 135 -11.13 40.18 18.58
N PHE A 136 -9.92 40.36 19.11
CA PHE A 136 -9.01 39.25 19.33
C PHE A 136 -9.48 38.29 20.44
N PRO A 137 -9.06 37.01 20.39
CA PRO A 137 -9.24 36.12 21.53
C PRO A 137 -8.52 36.65 22.77
N VAL A 138 -9.08 36.37 23.95
CA VAL A 138 -8.51 36.77 25.23
C VAL A 138 -7.14 36.11 25.42
N VAL A 139 -6.13 36.89 25.80
CA VAL A 139 -4.80 36.37 26.10
C VAL A 139 -4.86 35.58 27.42
N PRO A 140 -4.36 34.34 27.46
CA PRO A 140 -4.21 33.61 28.71
C PRO A 140 -3.09 34.25 29.55
N GLY A 141 -3.46 35.08 30.53
CA GLY A 141 -2.52 35.74 31.44
C GLY A 141 -2.50 37.27 31.30
N ARG A 142 -1.47 37.91 31.87
CA ARG A 142 -1.30 39.37 31.85
C ARG A 142 -0.12 39.85 30.98
N VAL A 143 0.49 38.95 30.22
CA VAL A 143 1.64 39.26 29.36
C VAL A 143 1.32 38.82 27.95
N LEU A 144 1.52 39.70 26.96
CA LEU A 144 1.49 39.31 25.56
C LEU A 144 2.83 38.64 25.19
N THR A 145 2.82 37.32 25.09
CA THR A 145 4.01 36.51 24.78
C THR A 145 4.35 36.57 23.29
N ALA A 146 5.62 36.32 22.95
CA ALA A 146 6.04 36.22 21.55
C ALA A 146 5.30 35.09 20.82
N GLU A 147 5.09 33.96 21.49
CA GLU A 147 4.39 32.79 20.96
C GLU A 147 2.96 33.16 20.55
N PHE A 148 2.21 33.86 21.41
CA PHE A 148 0.84 34.25 21.10
C PHE A 148 0.79 35.28 19.96
N ALA A 149 1.71 36.26 19.95
CA ALA A 149 1.81 37.24 18.87
C ALA A 149 2.07 36.56 17.51
N TRP A 150 3.00 35.61 17.45
CA TRP A 150 3.29 34.84 16.24
C TRP A 150 2.13 33.93 15.86
N GLN A 151 1.46 33.27 16.81
CA GLN A 151 0.28 32.45 16.55
C GLN A 151 -0.80 33.23 15.78
N LEU A 152 -1.06 34.49 16.17
CA LEU A 152 -2.03 35.34 15.49
C LEU A 152 -1.64 35.63 14.03
N LEU A 153 -0.36 35.93 13.78
CA LEU A 153 0.14 36.23 12.43
C LEU A 153 0.25 34.98 11.56
N LEU A 154 0.69 33.85 12.13
CA LEU A 154 0.72 32.54 11.46
C LEU A 154 -0.69 32.10 11.08
N LYS A 155 -1.68 32.27 11.97
CA LYS A 155 -3.07 32.01 11.67
C LYS A 155 -3.58 32.87 10.52
N ARG A 156 -3.23 34.16 10.52
CA ARG A 156 -3.66 35.09 9.47
C ARG A 156 -3.06 34.77 8.10
N TYR A 157 -1.74 34.60 8.03
CA TYR A 157 -1.02 34.56 6.76
C TYR A 157 -0.76 33.14 6.25
N LEU A 158 -0.70 32.14 7.14
CA LEU A 158 -0.47 30.74 6.78
C LEU A 158 -1.64 29.81 7.16
N GLY A 159 -2.54 30.24 8.05
CA GLY A 159 -3.66 29.42 8.51
C GLY A 159 -3.28 28.38 9.57
N PHE A 160 -2.15 28.57 10.26
CA PHE A 160 -1.75 27.71 11.39
C PHE A 160 -2.33 28.22 12.70
N GLU A 161 -2.98 27.33 13.46
CA GLU A 161 -3.56 27.67 14.76
C GLU A 161 -2.52 27.62 15.89
N GLN A 162 -1.35 27.01 15.67
CA GLN A 162 -0.30 26.83 16.67
C GLN A 162 0.84 27.83 16.44
N PRO A 163 1.56 28.25 17.50
CA PRO A 163 2.70 29.16 17.38
C PRO A 163 3.95 28.50 16.78
N TYR A 164 4.09 27.19 16.94
CA TYR A 164 5.21 26.40 16.44
C TYR A 164 4.71 25.47 15.34
N VAL A 165 5.45 25.43 14.24
CA VAL A 165 5.09 24.69 13.03
C VAL A 165 6.30 23.87 12.63
N ASP A 166 6.16 22.55 12.62
CA ASP A 166 7.27 21.68 12.23
C ASP A 166 7.43 21.61 10.69
N ALA A 167 8.52 21.01 10.22
CA ALA A 167 8.81 20.89 8.79
C ALA A 167 7.77 20.04 8.03
N ILE A 168 7.11 19.08 8.69
CA ILE A 168 6.09 18.20 8.09
C ILE A 168 4.80 18.99 7.89
N GLU A 169 4.39 19.79 8.89
CA GLU A 169 3.25 20.70 8.82
C GLU A 169 3.46 21.76 7.74
N LEU A 170 4.67 22.33 7.64
CA LEU A 170 5.02 23.28 6.60
C LEU A 170 4.99 22.63 5.20
N ALA A 171 5.53 21.41 5.03
CA ALA A 171 5.47 20.67 3.77
C ALA A 171 4.02 20.35 3.37
N ARG A 172 3.18 19.96 4.35
CA ARG A 172 1.76 19.68 4.13
C ARG A 172 1.01 20.94 3.72
N TRP A 173 1.31 22.06 4.37
CA TRP A 173 0.75 23.37 4.06
C TRP A 173 1.09 23.84 2.65
N ALA A 174 2.34 23.65 2.22
CA ALA A 174 2.83 24.07 0.89
C ALA A 174 2.10 23.41 -0.29
N LYS A 175 1.33 22.35 -0.05
CA LYS A 175 0.45 21.74 -1.07
C LYS A 175 -0.71 22.65 -1.49
N SER A 176 -1.11 23.62 -0.66
CA SER A 176 -2.20 24.54 -0.96
C SER A 176 -1.65 25.79 -1.65
N LEU A 177 -1.79 25.84 -2.98
CA LEU A 177 -1.35 27.00 -3.78
C LEU A 177 -1.98 28.31 -3.31
N GLU A 178 -3.26 28.30 -2.95
CA GLU A 178 -3.97 29.47 -2.41
C GLU A 178 -3.32 29.99 -1.12
N ARG A 179 -2.94 29.10 -0.20
CA ARG A 179 -2.26 29.51 1.05
C ARG A 179 -0.85 30.01 0.79
N VAL A 180 -0.13 29.40 -0.14
CA VAL A 180 1.20 29.86 -0.55
C VAL A 180 1.12 31.25 -1.19
N GLU A 181 0.13 31.49 -2.06
CA GLU A 181 -0.12 32.82 -2.64
C GLU A 181 -0.49 33.85 -1.57
N THR A 182 -1.31 33.47 -0.59
CA THR A 182 -1.64 34.32 0.56
C THR A 182 -0.39 34.71 1.34
N TYR A 183 0.51 33.75 1.59
CA TYR A 183 1.80 34.01 2.23
C TYR A 183 2.67 34.95 1.41
N LEU A 184 2.80 34.74 0.09
CA LEU A 184 3.64 35.57 -0.78
C LEU A 184 3.14 37.03 -0.88
N GLN A 185 1.85 37.27 -0.63
CA GLN A 185 1.24 38.60 -0.53
C GLN A 185 1.33 39.23 0.87
N ALA A 186 1.86 38.49 1.87
CA ALA A 186 2.02 39.00 3.22
C ALA A 186 3.06 40.15 3.27
N PRO A 187 2.97 41.03 4.30
CA PRO A 187 3.91 42.14 4.47
C PRO A 187 5.37 41.70 4.40
N PRO A 188 6.26 42.44 3.71
CA PRO A 188 7.67 42.08 3.57
C PRO A 188 8.38 41.83 4.91
N GLU A 189 8.05 42.61 5.93
CA GLU A 189 8.65 42.51 7.26
C GLU A 189 8.28 41.18 7.96
N PHE A 190 7.05 40.71 7.73
CA PHE A 190 6.60 39.39 8.21
C PHE A 190 7.38 38.28 7.50
N ARG A 191 7.45 38.32 6.16
CA ARG A 191 8.17 37.32 5.36
C ARG A 191 9.66 37.26 5.67
N GLN A 192 10.29 38.41 5.96
CA GLN A 192 11.70 38.48 6.35
C GLN A 192 11.97 37.94 7.76
N SER A 193 11.02 38.10 8.68
CA SER A 193 11.17 37.65 10.07
C SER A 193 10.73 36.20 10.30
N LEU A 194 9.86 35.67 9.44
CA LEU A 194 9.27 34.35 9.58
C LEU A 194 10.32 33.21 9.61
N PRO A 195 11.37 33.21 8.77
CA PRO A 195 12.36 32.14 8.80
C PRO A 195 13.03 31.96 10.17
N ASP A 196 13.37 33.06 10.85
CA ASP A 196 13.98 33.01 12.18
C ASP A 196 13.03 32.47 13.25
N TRP A 197 11.73 32.72 13.11
CA TRP A 197 10.72 32.14 14.00
C TRP A 197 10.53 30.64 13.73
N ILE A 198 10.36 30.26 12.46
CA ILE A 198 10.14 28.87 12.07
C ILE A 198 11.34 27.97 12.39
N THR A 199 12.58 28.48 12.30
CA THR A 199 13.79 27.74 12.69
C THR A 199 13.72 27.22 14.12
N GLN A 200 13.02 27.87 15.04
CA GLN A 200 12.91 27.41 16.44
C GLN A 200 12.14 26.09 16.58
N SER A 201 11.35 25.69 15.58
CA SER A 201 10.53 24.47 15.60
C SER A 201 10.81 23.53 14.42
N ALA A 202 10.84 24.04 13.19
CA ALA A 202 11.16 23.26 11.99
C ALA A 202 12.67 23.18 11.67
N GLY A 203 13.52 23.85 12.46
CA GLY A 203 14.97 23.91 12.22
C GLY A 203 15.34 24.59 10.90
N GLU A 204 16.56 24.33 10.43
CA GLU A 204 17.07 24.85 9.16
C GLU A 204 16.29 24.34 7.93
N VAL A 205 15.63 23.18 8.06
CA VAL A 205 14.74 22.64 7.01
C VAL A 205 13.58 23.59 6.73
N GLY A 206 12.93 24.09 7.79
CA GLY A 206 11.82 25.05 7.63
C GLY A 206 12.26 26.37 7.01
N ARG A 207 13.43 26.89 7.41
CA ARG A 207 14.04 28.09 6.79
C ARG A 207 14.25 27.90 5.30
N LEU A 208 14.88 26.78 4.92
CA LEU A 208 15.14 26.44 3.53
C LEU A 208 13.86 26.33 2.70
N MET A 209 12.83 25.68 3.24
CA MET A 209 11.54 25.53 2.57
C MET A 209 10.88 26.89 2.30
N LEU A 210 10.92 27.82 3.25
CA LEU A 210 10.43 29.18 3.05
C LEU A 210 11.25 29.93 1.99
N GLN A 211 12.57 29.80 2.02
CA GLN A 211 13.44 30.41 1.01
C GLN A 211 13.12 29.93 -0.41
N VAL A 212 12.90 28.63 -0.59
CA VAL A 212 12.49 28.06 -1.89
C VAL A 212 11.18 28.67 -2.39
N LEU A 213 10.23 28.96 -1.49
CA LEU A 213 8.99 29.67 -1.84
C LEU A 213 9.28 31.10 -2.28
N GLU A 214 10.11 31.84 -1.54
CA GLU A 214 10.49 33.24 -1.83
C GLU A 214 11.22 33.36 -3.18
N LEU A 215 12.01 32.35 -3.57
CA LEU A 215 12.68 32.27 -4.86
C LEU A 215 11.72 31.90 -6.03
N GLY A 216 10.43 31.70 -5.74
CA GLY A 216 9.41 31.39 -6.76
C GLY A 216 9.30 29.90 -7.12
N HIS A 217 10.00 29.02 -6.41
CA HIS A 217 10.01 27.58 -6.64
C HIS A 217 8.99 26.82 -5.78
N GLY A 218 7.91 27.49 -5.33
CA GLY A 218 6.99 26.89 -4.38
C GLY A 218 6.27 25.63 -4.86
N LYS A 219 6.02 25.51 -6.17
CA LYS A 219 5.45 24.29 -6.78
C LYS A 219 6.42 23.11 -6.73
N ASP A 220 7.72 23.38 -6.68
CA ASP A 220 8.79 22.39 -6.65
C ASP A 220 9.24 22.03 -5.22
N LEU A 221 8.65 22.64 -4.19
CA LEU A 221 9.05 22.41 -2.79
C LEU A 221 8.94 20.92 -2.37
N LEU A 222 7.81 20.27 -2.63
CA LEU A 222 7.66 18.84 -2.33
C LEU A 222 8.50 17.98 -3.30
N PRO A 223 8.48 18.22 -4.64
CA PRO A 223 9.36 17.49 -5.56
C PRO A 223 10.84 17.51 -5.13
N LEU A 224 11.35 18.67 -4.72
CA LEU A 224 12.73 18.85 -4.25
C LEU A 224 13.04 18.07 -2.97
N GLY A 225 12.07 17.92 -2.05
CA GLY A 225 12.24 17.03 -0.90
C GLY A 225 12.43 15.56 -1.32
N LEU A 226 11.67 15.07 -2.30
CA LEU A 226 11.88 13.73 -2.85
C LEU A 226 13.22 13.59 -3.60
N VAL A 227 13.65 14.64 -4.31
CA VAL A 227 14.97 14.71 -4.94
C VAL A 227 16.09 14.64 -3.90
N CYS A 228 15.95 15.35 -2.78
CA CYS A 228 16.93 15.36 -1.69
C CYS A 228 17.14 13.96 -1.09
N GLN A 229 16.11 13.10 -1.10
CA GLN A 229 16.23 11.71 -0.66
C GLN A 229 17.26 10.90 -1.47
N VAL A 230 17.37 11.19 -2.77
CA VAL A 230 18.33 10.54 -3.68
C VAL A 230 19.68 11.25 -3.63
N VAL A 231 19.67 12.59 -3.71
CA VAL A 231 20.91 13.40 -3.76
C VAL A 231 21.74 13.29 -2.49
N PHE A 232 21.08 13.22 -1.32
CA PHE A 232 21.74 13.17 -0.01
C PHE A 232 21.65 11.78 0.64
N ALA A 233 21.50 10.73 -0.16
CA ALA A 233 21.48 9.35 0.28
C ALA A 233 22.75 9.01 1.11
N PRO A 234 22.63 8.58 2.38
CA PRO A 234 23.77 8.34 3.26
C PRO A 234 24.78 7.34 2.71
N GLU A 235 24.29 6.28 2.06
CA GLU A 235 25.10 5.17 1.55
C GLU A 235 26.00 5.59 0.39
N LEU A 236 25.64 6.69 -0.29
CA LEU A 236 26.36 7.24 -1.44
C LEU A 236 26.89 8.65 -1.17
N ALA A 237 27.11 9.02 0.09
CA ALA A 237 27.60 10.35 0.47
C ALA A 237 28.94 10.74 -0.19
N GLN A 238 29.73 9.75 -0.62
CA GLN A 238 30.99 9.99 -1.33
C GLN A 238 30.87 10.02 -2.85
N GLU A 239 29.68 9.77 -3.42
CA GLU A 239 29.54 9.71 -4.88
C GLU A 239 29.64 11.11 -5.50
N SER A 240 30.64 11.28 -6.36
CA SER A 240 30.95 12.48 -7.12
C SER A 240 29.76 12.99 -7.95
N THR A 241 29.00 12.10 -8.59
CA THR A 241 27.84 12.50 -9.42
C THR A 241 26.74 13.13 -8.56
N LEU A 242 26.49 12.58 -7.36
CA LEU A 242 25.50 13.12 -6.43
C LEU A 242 25.96 14.43 -5.78
N LYS A 243 27.25 14.58 -5.48
CA LYS A 243 27.82 15.87 -5.03
C LYS A 243 27.65 16.96 -6.10
N LEU A 244 27.87 16.64 -7.37
CA LEU A 244 27.62 17.58 -8.48
C LEU A 244 26.13 17.86 -8.67
N ALA A 245 25.25 16.89 -8.43
CA ALA A 245 23.81 17.10 -8.45
C ALA A 245 23.36 18.02 -7.31
N ALA A 246 23.93 17.90 -6.11
CA ALA A 246 23.70 18.82 -5.00
C ALA A 246 24.11 20.26 -5.37
N ALA A 247 25.30 20.47 -5.94
CA ALA A 247 25.72 21.78 -6.40
C ALA A 247 24.78 22.40 -7.45
N ARG A 248 24.27 21.59 -8.40
CA ARG A 248 23.26 22.06 -9.37
C ARG A 248 21.92 22.37 -8.73
N LEU A 249 21.53 21.65 -7.68
CA LEU A 249 20.32 21.93 -6.92
C LEU A 249 20.45 23.27 -6.21
N GLU A 250 21.60 23.52 -5.56
CA GLU A 250 21.93 24.79 -4.90
C GLU A 250 21.88 25.96 -5.90
N GLU A 251 22.55 25.83 -7.04
CA GLU A 251 22.58 26.87 -8.09
C GLU A 251 21.18 27.20 -8.62
N ARG A 252 20.36 26.19 -8.90
CA ARG A 252 19.08 26.39 -9.61
C ARG A 252 17.91 26.75 -8.72
N TYR A 253 17.87 26.21 -7.51
CA TYR A 253 16.68 26.29 -6.65
C TYR A 253 16.94 27.07 -5.36
N LEU A 254 18.21 27.33 -5.01
CA LEU A 254 18.62 27.99 -3.76
C LEU A 254 19.48 29.24 -3.98
N ASP A 255 19.54 29.76 -5.22
CA ASP A 255 20.33 30.95 -5.59
C ASP A 255 21.83 30.80 -5.19
N GLY A 256 22.37 29.59 -5.36
CA GLY A 256 23.76 29.26 -5.03
C GLY A 256 24.07 29.10 -3.55
N GLN A 257 23.07 29.16 -2.67
CA GLN A 257 23.28 28.89 -1.25
C GLN A 257 23.51 27.40 -0.98
N SER A 258 24.51 27.11 -0.14
CA SER A 258 24.88 25.72 0.13
C SER A 258 23.85 25.01 1.01
N LEU A 259 23.52 23.78 0.61
CA LEU A 259 22.63 22.88 1.30
C LEU A 259 23.45 21.77 1.99
N SER A 260 23.48 21.79 3.32
CA SER A 260 24.15 20.72 4.05
C SER A 260 23.42 19.38 3.87
N PRO A 261 24.13 18.24 3.85
CA PRO A 261 23.50 16.93 3.72
C PRO A 261 22.50 16.61 4.82
N GLU A 262 22.71 17.13 6.04
CA GLU A 262 21.79 16.94 7.16
C GLU A 262 20.44 17.63 6.93
N VAL A 263 20.48 18.89 6.47
CA VAL A 263 19.26 19.65 6.16
C VAL A 263 18.55 19.04 4.94
N GLY A 264 19.30 18.64 3.91
CA GLY A 264 18.73 17.94 2.74
C GLY A 264 17.99 16.65 3.14
N ARG A 265 18.58 15.84 4.03
CA ARG A 265 17.92 14.63 4.56
C ARG A 265 16.71 14.95 5.43
N GLY A 266 16.77 16.01 6.25
CA GLY A 266 15.64 16.48 7.04
C GLY A 266 14.46 16.90 6.16
N TRP A 267 14.73 17.60 5.06
CA TRP A 267 13.72 17.97 4.07
C TRP A 267 13.11 16.74 3.39
N ALA A 268 13.94 15.78 2.99
CA ALA A 268 13.48 14.52 2.43
C ALA A 268 12.58 13.74 3.40
N ALA A 269 12.94 13.67 4.68
CA ALA A 269 12.15 13.00 5.71
C ALA A 269 10.78 13.67 5.90
N ALA A 270 10.75 15.01 5.98
CA ALA A 270 9.50 15.75 6.15
C ALA A 270 8.53 15.52 4.98
N VAL A 271 9.02 15.61 3.73
CA VAL A 271 8.21 15.37 2.54
C VAL A 271 7.79 13.91 2.42
N THR A 272 8.67 12.95 2.75
CA THR A 272 8.35 11.51 2.75
C THR A 272 7.11 11.23 3.62
N GLN A 273 7.05 11.78 4.83
CA GLN A 273 5.89 11.61 5.71
C GLN A 273 4.60 12.20 5.13
N VAL A 274 4.68 13.35 4.45
CA VAL A 274 3.51 13.94 3.78
C VAL A 274 3.02 13.06 2.64
N VAL A 275 3.92 12.52 1.82
CA VAL A 275 3.57 11.62 0.72
C VAL A 275 2.99 10.30 1.22
N GLU A 276 3.58 9.69 2.25
CA GLU A 276 3.05 8.47 2.86
C GLU A 276 1.63 8.66 3.41
N ALA A 277 1.35 9.82 4.03
CA ALA A 277 0.01 10.16 4.49
C ALA A 277 -1.01 10.32 3.33
N ASP A 278 -0.58 10.84 2.18
CA ASP A 278 -1.43 10.93 0.98
C ASP A 278 -1.69 9.56 0.35
N VAL A 279 -0.70 8.68 0.35
CA VAL A 279 -0.82 7.29 -0.13
C VAL A 279 -1.86 6.55 0.70
N ALA A 280 -1.81 6.68 2.04
CA ALA A 280 -2.81 6.12 2.94
C ALA A 280 -4.23 6.65 2.67
N LYS A 281 -4.35 7.92 2.26
CA LYS A 281 -5.62 8.56 1.86
C LYS A 281 -6.04 8.29 0.42
N LYS A 282 -5.26 7.52 -0.36
CA LYS A 282 -5.52 7.17 -1.77
C LYS A 282 -5.63 8.37 -2.71
N ASN A 283 -4.90 9.46 -2.46
CA ASN A 283 -4.92 10.65 -3.32
C ASN A 283 -3.97 10.51 -4.52
N TRP A 284 -4.25 9.54 -5.41
CA TRP A 284 -3.31 9.10 -6.44
C TRP A 284 -2.89 10.16 -7.45
N GLN A 285 -3.82 11.04 -7.87
CA GLN A 285 -3.54 12.04 -8.89
C GLN A 285 -2.52 13.09 -8.42
N ALA A 286 -2.68 13.58 -7.18
CA ALA A 286 -1.74 14.52 -6.59
C ALA A 286 -0.35 13.89 -6.40
N ILE A 287 -0.30 12.64 -5.91
CA ILE A 287 0.95 11.89 -5.71
C ILE A 287 1.69 11.69 -7.04
N GLN A 288 0.98 11.27 -8.10
CA GLN A 288 1.60 11.05 -9.41
C GLN A 288 2.20 12.34 -10.01
N THR A 289 1.51 13.47 -9.85
CA THR A 289 2.00 14.76 -10.35
C THR A 289 3.28 15.19 -9.63
N LEU A 290 3.30 15.04 -8.30
CA LEU A 290 4.45 15.29 -7.45
C LEU A 290 5.64 14.38 -7.81
N GLN A 291 5.41 13.07 -7.88
CA GLN A 291 6.44 12.08 -8.20
C GLN A 291 7.03 12.35 -9.58
N ARG A 292 6.20 12.55 -10.61
CA ARG A 292 6.66 12.84 -11.97
C ARG A 292 7.57 14.07 -12.00
N ARG A 293 7.19 15.15 -11.32
CA ARG A 293 8.02 16.36 -11.27
C ARG A 293 9.35 16.11 -10.55
N ALA A 294 9.37 15.32 -9.47
CA ALA A 294 10.62 14.96 -8.80
C ALA A 294 11.57 14.16 -9.72
N GLU A 295 11.03 13.25 -10.54
CA GLU A 295 11.82 12.50 -11.53
C GLU A 295 12.38 13.40 -12.64
N GLU A 296 11.60 14.38 -13.10
CA GLU A 296 12.07 15.40 -14.06
C GLU A 296 13.22 16.22 -13.47
N ILE A 297 13.10 16.67 -12.22
CA ILE A 297 14.15 17.41 -11.53
C ILE A 297 15.42 16.55 -11.36
N LEU A 298 15.30 15.26 -11.00
CA LEU A 298 16.46 14.37 -10.93
C LEU A 298 17.20 14.28 -12.28
N GLN A 299 16.47 14.22 -13.39
CA GLN A 299 17.05 14.22 -14.73
C GLN A 299 17.73 15.57 -15.06
N GLU A 300 17.07 16.68 -14.73
CA GLU A 300 17.62 18.04 -14.88
C GLU A 300 18.95 18.21 -14.12
N LEU A 301 19.07 17.58 -12.94
CA LEU A 301 20.26 17.58 -12.09
C LEU A 301 21.30 16.53 -12.50
N LYS A 302 20.97 15.63 -13.44
CA LYS A 302 21.76 14.47 -13.88
C LYS A 302 22.04 13.46 -12.76
N ALA A 303 21.03 13.22 -11.91
CA ALA A 303 21.05 12.25 -10.82
C ALA A 303 20.09 11.06 -11.06
N ASP A 304 19.47 10.99 -12.24
CA ASP A 304 18.50 9.95 -12.62
C ASP A 304 19.08 8.53 -12.62
N ALA A 305 20.40 8.37 -12.77
CA ALA A 305 21.09 7.08 -12.64
C ALA A 305 21.05 6.48 -11.20
N PHE A 306 20.64 7.28 -10.21
CA PHE A 306 20.54 6.90 -8.79
C PHE A 306 19.09 6.81 -8.29
N ILE A 307 18.10 6.98 -9.18
CA ILE A 307 16.69 7.04 -8.83
C ILE A 307 16.17 5.82 -8.06
N GLN A 308 16.80 4.66 -8.24
CA GLN A 308 16.51 3.43 -7.51
C GLN A 308 16.58 3.60 -5.99
N ILE A 309 17.33 4.59 -5.48
CA ILE A 309 17.47 4.84 -4.05
C ILE A 309 16.15 5.30 -3.43
N SER A 310 15.33 6.03 -4.18
CA SER A 310 14.04 6.46 -3.66
C SER A 310 13.14 5.23 -3.40
N PRO A 311 12.53 5.12 -2.22
CA PRO A 311 11.49 4.14 -1.93
C PRO A 311 10.09 4.61 -2.36
N LEU A 312 9.98 5.82 -2.94
CA LEU A 312 8.70 6.45 -3.30
C LEU A 312 8.52 6.71 -4.80
N LEU A 313 9.59 6.91 -5.57
CA LEU A 313 9.48 7.29 -6.99
C LEU A 313 9.20 6.08 -7.90
N PRO A 314 8.20 6.15 -8.80
CA PRO A 314 7.86 5.05 -9.72
C PRO A 314 9.02 4.53 -10.57
N LYS A 315 9.81 5.40 -11.21
CA LYS A 315 10.99 4.96 -11.96
C LYS A 315 12.07 4.38 -11.06
N GLY A 316 12.11 4.79 -9.78
CA GLY A 316 12.96 4.16 -8.77
C GLY A 316 12.60 2.70 -8.57
N PHE A 317 11.30 2.40 -8.48
CA PHE A 317 10.81 1.02 -8.43
C PHE A 317 11.16 0.24 -9.69
N ASP A 318 10.91 0.81 -10.88
CA ASP A 318 11.23 0.14 -12.15
C ASP A 318 12.71 -0.21 -12.26
N ARG A 319 13.62 0.68 -11.84
CA ARG A 319 15.06 0.38 -11.76
C ARG A 319 15.39 -0.74 -10.79
N ARG A 320 14.71 -0.83 -9.63
CA ARG A 320 14.89 -1.97 -8.71
C ARG A 320 14.43 -3.28 -9.35
N LEU A 321 13.33 -3.26 -10.11
CA LEU A 321 12.86 -4.45 -10.84
C LEU A 321 13.83 -4.86 -11.96
N GLU A 322 14.43 -3.89 -12.67
CA GLU A 322 15.49 -4.16 -13.65
C GLU A 322 16.72 -4.80 -13.00
N GLN A 323 17.10 -4.38 -11.79
CA GLN A 323 18.20 -5.01 -11.03
C GLN A 323 17.87 -6.45 -10.62
N VAL A 324 16.62 -6.71 -10.20
CA VAL A 324 16.13 -8.08 -9.95
C VAL A 324 16.24 -8.92 -11.22
N ALA A 325 15.76 -8.40 -12.35
CA ALA A 325 15.81 -9.08 -13.63
C ALA A 325 17.25 -9.49 -14.00
N GLN A 326 18.19 -8.54 -13.89
CA GLN A 326 19.61 -8.80 -14.14
C GLN A 326 20.19 -9.86 -13.19
N ALA A 327 19.83 -9.82 -11.91
CA ALA A 327 20.29 -10.81 -10.93
C ALA A 327 19.76 -12.22 -11.26
N ILE A 328 18.49 -12.36 -11.63
CA ILE A 328 17.88 -13.63 -12.06
C ILE A 328 18.59 -14.17 -13.30
N LEU A 329 18.74 -13.36 -14.35
CA LEU A 329 19.39 -13.76 -15.60
C LEU A 329 20.87 -14.18 -15.39
N LYS A 330 21.57 -13.48 -14.50
CA LYS A 330 22.93 -13.85 -14.10
C LYS A 330 22.96 -15.17 -13.31
N ALA A 331 21.98 -15.40 -12.43
CA ALA A 331 21.92 -16.61 -11.62
C ALA A 331 21.68 -17.86 -12.47
N ILE A 332 20.75 -17.80 -13.43
CA ILE A 332 20.43 -18.94 -14.30
C ILE A 332 21.50 -19.21 -15.38
N SER A 333 22.30 -18.21 -15.76
CA SER A 333 23.37 -18.40 -16.76
C SER A 333 24.66 -19.00 -16.17
N MET A 334 24.98 -18.73 -14.90
CA MET A 334 26.26 -19.12 -14.30
C MET A 334 26.26 -20.45 -13.51
N ALA A 335 25.26 -21.31 -13.72
CA ALA A 335 24.88 -22.40 -12.81
C ALA A 335 24.51 -21.86 -11.41
N PRO A 336 23.24 -21.95 -10.98
CA PRO A 336 22.81 -21.41 -9.69
C PRO A 336 23.59 -22.01 -8.51
N GLY A 337 24.02 -21.15 -7.57
CA GLY A 337 24.73 -21.54 -6.37
C GLY A 337 24.56 -20.48 -5.27
N GLN A 338 25.05 -20.74 -4.06
CA GLN A 338 24.72 -19.92 -2.88
C GLN A 338 24.98 -18.42 -3.06
N LYS A 339 26.04 -18.04 -3.78
CA LYS A 339 26.37 -16.63 -4.07
C LYS A 339 25.36 -15.97 -5.02
N SER A 340 24.91 -16.66 -6.06
CA SER A 340 23.93 -16.10 -7.00
C SER A 340 22.53 -16.07 -6.40
N VAL A 341 22.18 -17.06 -5.58
CA VAL A 341 20.95 -17.06 -4.75
C VAL A 341 20.93 -15.84 -3.84
N GLY A 342 21.99 -15.61 -3.05
CA GLY A 342 22.06 -14.44 -2.16
C GLY A 342 22.00 -13.09 -2.89
N ALA A 343 22.54 -13.00 -4.11
CA ALA A 343 22.43 -11.79 -4.94
C ALA A 343 20.98 -11.54 -5.40
N VAL A 344 20.27 -12.59 -5.82
CA VAL A 344 18.84 -12.51 -6.18
C VAL A 344 17.99 -12.14 -4.97
N GLU A 345 18.19 -12.80 -3.83
CA GLU A 345 17.52 -12.49 -2.56
C GLU A 345 17.71 -11.01 -2.17
N GLY A 346 18.95 -10.50 -2.20
CA GLY A 346 19.25 -9.12 -1.84
C GLY A 346 18.55 -8.10 -2.76
N THR A 347 18.57 -8.33 -4.07
CA THR A 347 17.88 -7.44 -5.04
C THR A 347 16.36 -7.49 -4.90
N ILE A 348 15.79 -8.67 -4.65
CA ILE A 348 14.35 -8.84 -4.41
C ILE A 348 13.95 -8.17 -3.11
N GLN A 349 14.70 -8.37 -2.02
CA GLN A 349 14.45 -7.72 -0.74
C GLN A 349 14.48 -6.19 -0.90
N TYR A 350 15.45 -5.66 -1.66
CA TYR A 350 15.54 -4.24 -1.95
C TYR A 350 14.33 -3.72 -2.76
N ALA A 351 13.84 -4.49 -3.75
CA ALA A 351 12.61 -4.15 -4.47
C ALA A 351 11.37 -4.20 -3.57
N LEU A 352 11.27 -5.20 -2.67
CA LEU A 352 10.18 -5.37 -1.71
C LEU A 352 10.16 -4.29 -0.61
N GLN A 353 11.23 -3.52 -0.42
CA GLN A 353 11.24 -2.36 0.51
C GLN A 353 10.61 -1.10 -0.11
N HIS A 354 10.37 -1.09 -1.44
CA HIS A 354 9.81 0.06 -2.12
C HIS A 354 8.31 0.22 -1.83
N ARG A 355 7.82 1.42 -1.48
CA ARG A 355 6.43 1.64 -1.03
C ARG A 355 5.35 1.29 -2.06
N MET A 356 5.69 1.36 -3.34
CA MET A 356 4.75 0.95 -4.39
C MET A 356 4.43 -0.54 -4.39
N ILE A 357 5.24 -1.38 -3.73
CA ILE A 357 4.99 -2.82 -3.65
C ILE A 357 3.68 -3.13 -2.91
N ASP A 358 3.30 -2.30 -1.94
CA ASP A 358 2.10 -2.47 -1.12
C ASP A 358 0.82 -2.35 -1.97
N LEU A 359 0.92 -1.66 -3.11
CA LEU A 359 -0.15 -1.49 -4.09
C LEU A 359 -0.15 -2.59 -5.16
N LYS A 360 0.85 -3.48 -5.14
CA LYS A 360 1.10 -4.51 -6.15
C LYS A 360 1.37 -5.86 -5.46
N PRO A 361 0.42 -6.40 -4.66
CA PRO A 361 0.63 -7.65 -3.92
C PRO A 361 0.95 -8.83 -4.84
N THR A 362 0.37 -8.88 -6.04
CA THR A 362 0.63 -9.91 -7.04
C THR A 362 2.07 -9.89 -7.55
N ARG A 363 2.64 -8.70 -7.78
CA ARG A 363 4.05 -8.50 -8.14
C ARG A 363 4.97 -8.89 -6.99
N ALA A 364 4.63 -8.50 -5.76
CA ALA A 364 5.39 -8.89 -4.57
C ALA A 364 5.50 -10.40 -4.42
N GLU A 365 4.40 -11.10 -4.68
CA GLU A 365 4.38 -12.57 -4.70
C GLU A 365 5.19 -13.14 -5.85
N GLY A 366 5.07 -12.60 -7.07
CA GLY A 366 5.87 -13.00 -8.23
C GLY A 366 7.37 -12.93 -7.95
N LEU A 367 7.84 -11.85 -7.32
CA LEU A 367 9.24 -11.70 -6.91
C LEU A 367 9.65 -12.81 -5.93
N ARG A 368 8.86 -13.06 -4.89
CA ARG A 368 9.13 -14.13 -3.91
C ARG A 368 9.12 -15.52 -4.55
N MET A 369 8.26 -15.75 -5.55
CA MET A 369 8.22 -17.02 -6.29
C MET A 369 9.46 -17.18 -7.17
N ALA A 370 9.92 -16.11 -7.83
CA ALA A 370 11.16 -16.13 -8.60
C ALA A 370 12.38 -16.44 -7.70
N GLU A 371 12.45 -15.84 -6.51
CA GLU A 371 13.48 -16.16 -5.50
C GLU A 371 13.49 -17.65 -5.15
N ARG A 372 12.31 -18.21 -4.85
CA ARG A 372 12.15 -19.64 -4.53
C ARG A 372 12.60 -20.55 -5.67
N LEU A 373 12.28 -20.19 -6.91
CA LEU A 373 12.69 -20.97 -8.09
C LEU A 373 14.20 -20.93 -8.32
N VAL A 374 14.83 -19.76 -8.14
CA VAL A 374 16.31 -19.66 -8.24
C VAL A 374 16.98 -20.49 -7.14
N ARG A 375 16.45 -20.45 -5.92
CA ARG A 375 16.94 -21.30 -4.82
C ARG A 375 16.78 -22.78 -5.13
N TRP A 376 15.59 -23.19 -5.58
CA TRP A 376 15.32 -24.57 -5.97
C TRP A 376 16.25 -25.07 -7.08
N LEU A 377 16.53 -24.27 -8.11
CA LEU A 377 17.48 -24.64 -9.17
C LEU A 377 18.90 -24.87 -8.63
N ALA A 378 19.33 -24.11 -7.62
CA ALA A 378 20.63 -24.30 -6.97
C ALA A 378 20.67 -25.58 -6.14
N ASP A 379 19.59 -25.92 -5.45
CA ASP A 379 19.47 -27.14 -4.65
C ASP A 379 19.35 -28.38 -5.56
N ALA A 380 18.56 -28.31 -6.63
CA ALA A 380 18.36 -29.38 -7.59
C ALA A 380 19.67 -29.84 -8.26
N ALA A 381 20.62 -28.92 -8.48
CA ALA A 381 21.92 -29.24 -9.03
C ALA A 381 22.77 -30.16 -8.13
N ASN A 382 22.47 -30.23 -6.83
CA ASN A 382 23.20 -31.04 -5.86
C ASN A 382 22.42 -32.29 -5.40
N ASN A 383 21.13 -32.36 -5.68
CA ASN A 383 20.27 -33.45 -5.25
C ASN A 383 20.30 -34.61 -6.26
N SER A 384 20.32 -35.84 -5.74
CA SER A 384 20.16 -37.02 -6.57
C SER A 384 18.69 -37.23 -6.95
N MET A 385 18.46 -37.77 -8.14
CA MET A 385 17.13 -38.17 -8.58
C MET A 385 16.57 -39.29 -7.67
N PRO A 386 15.26 -39.33 -7.40
CA PRO A 386 14.64 -40.37 -6.58
C PRO A 386 14.92 -41.78 -7.11
N GLY A 387 15.19 -42.75 -6.23
CA GLY A 387 15.49 -44.14 -6.62
C GLY A 387 14.24 -45.00 -6.83
N SER A 388 13.10 -44.60 -6.25
CA SER A 388 11.83 -45.34 -6.34
C SER A 388 10.63 -44.45 -6.63
N PHE A 389 9.51 -45.05 -7.05
CA PHE A 389 8.26 -44.34 -7.26
C PHE A 389 7.77 -43.61 -6.00
N HIS A 390 7.84 -44.27 -4.83
CA HIS A 390 7.43 -43.68 -3.55
C HIS A 390 8.30 -42.47 -3.16
N GLU A 391 9.61 -42.57 -3.35
CA GLU A 391 10.53 -41.44 -3.14
C GLU A 391 10.24 -40.29 -4.10
N ALA A 392 9.89 -40.59 -5.36
CA ALA A 392 9.56 -39.58 -6.35
C ALA A 392 8.25 -38.85 -6.01
N VAL A 393 7.21 -39.58 -5.59
CA VAL A 393 5.96 -39.00 -5.09
C VAL A 393 6.21 -38.11 -3.87
N LYS A 394 7.01 -38.58 -2.91
CA LYS A 394 7.36 -37.83 -1.71
C LYS A 394 8.15 -36.56 -2.04
N SER A 395 9.12 -36.66 -2.95
CA SER A 395 9.92 -35.53 -3.44
C SER A 395 9.05 -34.48 -4.14
N TYR A 396 8.15 -34.92 -5.04
CA TYR A 396 7.23 -34.02 -5.72
C TYR A 396 6.27 -33.35 -4.74
N PHE A 397 5.71 -34.10 -3.80
CA PHE A 397 4.82 -33.52 -2.80
C PHE A 397 5.58 -32.49 -1.94
N HIS A 398 6.78 -32.81 -1.46
CA HIS A 398 7.58 -31.95 -0.59
C HIS A 398 8.08 -30.67 -1.28
N SER A 399 8.55 -30.78 -2.53
CA SER A 399 9.18 -29.67 -3.25
C SER A 399 8.50 -29.35 -4.59
N GLY A 400 8.27 -30.36 -5.45
CA GLY A 400 7.78 -30.16 -6.82
C GLY A 400 6.46 -29.38 -6.92
N GLY A 401 5.50 -29.62 -6.02
CA GLY A 401 4.25 -28.86 -5.99
C GLY A 401 4.44 -27.36 -5.69
N PHE A 402 5.43 -26.99 -4.87
CA PHE A 402 5.78 -25.57 -4.64
C PHE A 402 6.45 -24.96 -5.86
N VAL A 403 7.26 -25.73 -6.58
CA VAL A 403 7.92 -25.32 -7.82
C VAL A 403 6.86 -25.04 -8.88
N ASP A 404 5.89 -25.94 -9.06
CA ASP A 404 4.80 -25.74 -10.01
C ASP A 404 3.94 -24.52 -9.66
N TRP A 405 3.60 -24.32 -8.37
CA TRP A 405 2.92 -23.09 -7.92
C TRP A 405 3.72 -21.82 -8.27
N ALA A 406 5.02 -21.83 -7.97
CA ALA A 406 5.90 -20.69 -8.26
C ALA A 406 6.04 -20.41 -9.76
N ARG A 407 6.18 -21.46 -10.59
CA ARG A 407 6.19 -21.38 -12.07
C ARG A 407 4.91 -20.74 -12.57
N PHE A 408 3.76 -21.20 -12.09
CA PHE A 408 2.47 -20.67 -12.50
C PHE A 408 2.33 -19.19 -12.12
N ARG A 409 2.93 -18.75 -11.01
CA ARG A 409 2.86 -17.34 -10.60
C ARG A 409 3.63 -16.40 -11.53
N ILE A 410 4.82 -16.80 -11.98
CA ILE A 410 5.68 -15.96 -12.83
C ILE A 410 5.37 -16.07 -14.33
N TRP A 411 4.61 -17.09 -14.74
CA TRP A 411 4.34 -17.40 -16.15
C TRP A 411 3.76 -16.25 -16.96
N ASP A 412 2.83 -15.48 -16.39
CA ASP A 412 2.16 -14.38 -17.10
C ASP A 412 3.06 -13.15 -17.30
N GLY A 413 4.29 -13.18 -16.78
CA GLY A 413 5.26 -12.11 -16.87
C GLY A 413 4.98 -10.94 -15.92
N ASP A 414 5.42 -9.75 -16.33
CA ASP A 414 5.22 -8.50 -15.60
C ASP A 414 5.04 -7.34 -16.60
N SER A 415 4.48 -6.21 -16.15
CA SER A 415 4.42 -5.00 -16.98
C SER A 415 5.79 -4.32 -17.16
N ASN A 416 6.76 -4.60 -16.29
CA ASN A 416 8.15 -4.17 -16.47
C ASN A 416 8.84 -5.13 -17.47
N PRO A 417 9.31 -4.64 -18.64
CA PRO A 417 9.82 -5.50 -19.70
C PRO A 417 11.03 -6.35 -19.30
N ALA A 418 11.98 -5.78 -18.55
CA ALA A 418 13.18 -6.50 -18.11
C ALA A 418 12.82 -7.65 -17.16
N LEU A 419 11.89 -7.41 -16.23
CA LEU A 419 11.41 -8.44 -15.32
C LEU A 419 10.62 -9.53 -16.06
N ALA A 420 9.77 -9.16 -17.03
CA ALA A 420 9.02 -10.11 -17.85
C ALA A 420 9.96 -11.04 -18.63
N GLU A 421 11.02 -10.50 -19.24
CA GLU A 421 12.05 -11.28 -19.92
C GLU A 421 12.76 -12.23 -18.94
N ALA A 422 13.18 -11.73 -17.76
CA ALA A 422 13.82 -12.56 -16.75
C ALA A 422 12.92 -13.71 -16.25
N TYR A 423 11.62 -13.46 -16.05
CA TYR A 423 10.65 -14.50 -15.70
C TYR A 423 10.49 -15.55 -16.79
N LEU A 424 10.41 -15.14 -18.06
CA LEU A 424 10.34 -16.07 -19.19
C LEU A 424 11.56 -17.01 -19.23
N HIS A 425 12.77 -16.45 -19.08
CA HIS A 425 14.00 -17.24 -19.07
C HIS A 425 14.12 -18.15 -17.84
N LEU A 426 13.73 -17.65 -16.66
CA LEU A 426 13.69 -18.45 -15.44
C LEU A 426 12.70 -19.61 -15.57
N ALA A 427 11.47 -19.34 -16.03
CA ALA A 427 10.45 -20.36 -16.26
C ALA A 427 10.97 -21.45 -17.21
N ARG A 428 11.53 -21.08 -18.36
CA ARG A 428 12.11 -22.06 -19.31
C ARG A 428 13.21 -22.93 -18.69
N ARG A 429 14.09 -22.35 -17.86
CA ARG A 429 15.16 -23.12 -17.21
C ARG A 429 14.60 -24.11 -16.20
N VAL A 430 13.56 -23.71 -15.45
CA VAL A 430 12.83 -24.57 -14.52
C VAL A 430 12.08 -25.66 -15.27
N ASP A 431 11.42 -25.32 -16.39
CA ASP A 431 10.70 -26.27 -17.23
C ASP A 431 11.61 -27.38 -17.77
N GLN A 432 12.84 -27.02 -18.17
CA GLN A 432 13.85 -28.02 -18.58
C GLN A 432 14.16 -29.02 -17.44
N GLN A 433 14.40 -28.52 -16.23
CA GLN A 433 14.68 -29.36 -15.07
C GLN A 433 13.47 -30.24 -14.71
N ARG A 434 12.25 -29.68 -14.76
CA ARG A 434 11.01 -30.40 -14.47
C ARG A 434 10.74 -31.49 -15.51
N GLU A 435 11.09 -31.30 -16.77
CA GLU A 435 10.93 -32.33 -17.81
C GLU A 435 11.88 -33.52 -17.59
N GLU A 436 13.11 -33.29 -17.13
CA GLU A 436 14.03 -34.37 -16.71
C GLU A 436 13.42 -35.16 -15.54
N GLU A 437 12.86 -34.46 -14.55
CA GLU A 437 12.16 -35.07 -13.41
C GLU A 437 10.90 -35.83 -13.82
N ASN A 438 10.10 -35.27 -14.73
CA ASN A 438 8.87 -35.90 -15.25
C ASN A 438 9.18 -37.16 -16.04
N SER A 439 10.24 -37.14 -16.87
CA SER A 439 10.71 -38.32 -17.61
C SER A 439 11.08 -39.46 -16.66
N HIS A 440 11.90 -39.15 -15.66
CA HIS A 440 12.30 -40.13 -14.64
C HIS A 440 11.12 -40.65 -13.82
N PHE A 441 10.20 -39.76 -13.41
CA PHE A 441 8.96 -40.14 -12.74
C PHE A 441 8.12 -41.08 -13.60
N GLY A 442 8.00 -40.81 -14.90
CA GLY A 442 7.29 -41.66 -15.85
C GLY A 442 7.84 -43.08 -15.90
N LEU A 443 9.17 -43.23 -15.96
CA LEU A 443 9.83 -44.55 -15.93
C LEU A 443 9.58 -45.29 -14.60
N LEU A 444 9.68 -44.58 -13.47
CA LEU A 444 9.39 -45.16 -12.16
C LEU A 444 7.91 -45.57 -12.02
N LEU A 445 6.98 -44.75 -12.52
CA LEU A 445 5.55 -45.05 -12.53
C LEU A 445 5.25 -46.28 -13.39
N GLN A 446 5.87 -46.37 -14.57
CA GLN A 446 5.72 -47.51 -15.46
C GLN A 446 6.19 -48.82 -14.80
N ALA A 447 7.36 -48.80 -14.16
CA ALA A 447 7.88 -49.96 -13.43
C ALA A 447 6.98 -50.32 -12.23
N TRP A 448 6.57 -49.33 -11.44
CA TRP A 448 5.69 -49.54 -10.30
C TRP A 448 4.34 -50.13 -10.69
N CYS A 449 3.71 -49.70 -11.79
CA CYS A 449 2.41 -50.22 -12.21
C CYS A 449 2.42 -51.75 -12.43
N GLN A 450 3.55 -52.32 -12.88
CA GLN A 450 3.68 -53.75 -13.15
C GLN A 450 3.75 -54.60 -11.88
N GLN A 451 4.19 -54.02 -10.76
CA GLN A 451 4.44 -54.70 -9.49
C GLN A 451 3.86 -53.90 -8.32
N ALA A 452 2.74 -53.22 -8.55
CA ALA A 452 2.18 -52.29 -7.58
C ALA A 452 1.66 -53.04 -6.35
N GLU A 453 2.26 -52.74 -5.20
CA GLU A 453 1.87 -53.28 -3.90
C GLU A 453 1.43 -52.15 -2.96
N PRO A 454 0.54 -52.44 -1.98
CA PRO A 454 0.15 -51.47 -0.97
C PRO A 454 1.35 -50.97 -0.16
N SER A 455 1.38 -49.67 0.15
CA SER A 455 2.45 -49.03 0.91
C SER A 455 1.88 -48.18 2.04
N THR A 456 2.62 -48.07 3.13
CA THR A 456 2.30 -47.14 4.22
C THR A 456 2.78 -45.71 3.94
N GLU A 457 3.67 -45.54 2.95
CA GLU A 457 4.25 -44.24 2.60
C GLU A 457 3.42 -43.47 1.56
N THR A 458 2.76 -44.18 0.66
CA THR A 458 1.92 -43.62 -0.39
C THR A 458 0.61 -44.38 -0.46
N LEU A 459 -0.50 -43.65 -0.31
CA LEU A 459 -1.83 -44.25 -0.29
C LEU A 459 -2.38 -44.36 -1.71
N TRP A 460 -3.06 -45.47 -2.00
CA TRP A 460 -3.93 -45.54 -3.14
C TRP A 460 -5.20 -44.74 -2.85
N ILE A 461 -5.76 -44.11 -3.87
CA ILE A 461 -6.90 -43.21 -3.67
C ILE A 461 -8.11 -43.90 -3.04
N GLU A 462 -8.36 -45.16 -3.39
CA GLU A 462 -9.43 -45.96 -2.80
C GLU A 462 -9.22 -46.31 -1.32
N ASP A 463 -7.98 -46.30 -0.82
CA ASP A 463 -7.69 -46.67 0.56
C ASP A 463 -7.94 -45.50 1.54
N LEU A 464 -8.13 -44.28 1.03
CA LEU A 464 -8.21 -43.07 1.87
C LEU A 464 -9.34 -43.15 2.90
N LEU A 465 -10.49 -43.72 2.52
CA LEU A 465 -11.64 -43.82 3.42
C LEU A 465 -11.36 -44.72 4.62
N ASP A 466 -10.71 -45.87 4.42
CA ASP A 466 -10.41 -46.82 5.48
C ASP A 466 -9.16 -46.44 6.29
N VAL A 467 -8.14 -45.86 5.65
CA VAL A 467 -6.86 -45.55 6.29
C VAL A 467 -6.87 -44.20 7.02
N VAL A 468 -7.68 -43.23 6.57
CA VAL A 468 -7.69 -41.86 7.11
C VAL A 468 -9.06 -41.44 7.62
N VAL A 469 -10.09 -41.47 6.77
CA VAL A 469 -11.38 -40.86 7.11
C VAL A 469 -12.08 -41.63 8.25
N ALA A 470 -12.21 -42.95 8.15
CA ALA A 470 -12.86 -43.77 9.16
C ALA A 470 -12.12 -43.71 10.52
N PRO A 471 -10.78 -43.84 10.60
CA PRO A 471 -10.05 -43.67 11.86
C PRO A 471 -10.28 -42.31 12.52
N LEU A 472 -10.13 -41.20 11.79
CA LEU A 472 -10.39 -39.86 12.33
C LEU A 472 -11.85 -39.68 12.76
N ALA A 473 -12.77 -40.27 12.00
CA ALA A 473 -14.19 -40.26 12.30
C ALA A 473 -14.59 -41.06 13.56
N ARG A 474 -13.72 -41.92 14.10
CA ARG A 474 -13.92 -42.56 15.41
C ARG A 474 -13.68 -41.59 16.56
N GLU A 475 -12.70 -40.72 16.41
CA GLU A 475 -12.34 -39.74 17.45
C GLU A 475 -13.30 -38.56 17.45
N ARG A 476 -13.55 -37.95 16.28
CA ARG A 476 -14.44 -36.80 16.15
C ARG A 476 -15.22 -36.84 14.84
N CYS A 477 -16.27 -36.04 14.70
CA CYS A 477 -16.95 -35.88 13.42
C CYS A 477 -15.94 -35.42 12.35
N ALA A 478 -16.00 -36.04 11.17
CA ALA A 478 -15.11 -35.77 10.05
C ALA A 478 -15.88 -35.12 8.88
N LEU A 479 -15.21 -34.22 8.18
CA LEU A 479 -15.63 -33.63 6.93
C LEU A 479 -14.57 -33.92 5.87
N LEU A 480 -14.91 -34.74 4.89
CA LEU A 480 -14.09 -34.98 3.70
C LEU A 480 -14.49 -33.96 2.62
N VAL A 481 -13.55 -33.11 2.22
CA VAL A 481 -13.71 -32.15 1.11
C VAL A 481 -12.85 -32.62 -0.06
N VAL A 482 -13.50 -32.94 -1.17
CA VAL A 482 -12.87 -33.31 -2.44
C VAL A 482 -12.96 -32.12 -3.38
N LEU A 483 -11.80 -31.53 -3.72
CA LEU A 483 -11.69 -30.49 -4.74
C LEU A 483 -11.36 -31.15 -6.08
N ASP A 484 -12.33 -31.23 -6.98
CA ASP A 484 -12.20 -31.89 -8.29
C ASP A 484 -11.12 -31.21 -9.15
N GLY A 485 -10.12 -31.97 -9.59
CA GLY A 485 -9.01 -31.47 -10.42
C GLY A 485 -7.96 -30.62 -9.68
N MET A 486 -7.94 -30.63 -8.35
CA MET A 486 -6.93 -29.90 -7.56
C MET A 486 -5.55 -30.56 -7.67
N SER A 487 -4.60 -29.87 -8.33
CA SER A 487 -3.19 -30.24 -8.35
C SER A 487 -2.50 -29.91 -7.02
N VAL A 488 -1.32 -30.51 -6.78
CA VAL A 488 -0.52 -30.21 -5.58
C VAL A 488 -0.14 -28.72 -5.53
N ALA A 489 0.09 -28.08 -6.68
CA ALA A 489 0.37 -26.64 -6.75
C ALA A 489 -0.80 -25.79 -6.22
N VAL A 490 -2.04 -26.09 -6.65
CA VAL A 490 -3.26 -25.44 -6.13
C VAL A 490 -3.43 -25.70 -4.64
N PHE A 491 -3.19 -26.94 -4.21
CA PHE A 491 -3.22 -27.29 -2.79
C PHE A 491 -2.20 -26.48 -1.96
N ARG A 492 -0.98 -26.23 -2.47
CA ARG A 492 0.02 -25.42 -1.76
C ARG A 492 -0.41 -23.97 -1.58
N GLU A 493 -1.04 -23.37 -2.59
CA GLU A 493 -1.61 -22.03 -2.49
C GLU A 493 -2.75 -21.98 -1.46
N LEU A 494 -3.71 -22.91 -1.58
CA LEU A 494 -4.85 -22.99 -0.67
C LEU A 494 -4.43 -23.28 0.78
N MET A 495 -3.44 -24.14 0.99
CA MET A 495 -2.92 -24.44 2.33
C MET A 495 -2.34 -23.19 2.98
N GLN A 496 -1.64 -22.33 2.23
CA GLN A 496 -1.11 -21.08 2.77
C GLN A 496 -2.24 -20.17 3.28
N ASP A 497 -3.37 -20.12 2.57
CA ASP A 497 -4.56 -19.38 2.99
C ASP A 497 -5.19 -19.99 4.26
N LEU A 498 -5.41 -21.31 4.29
CA LEU A 498 -5.99 -22.00 5.45
C LEU A 498 -5.17 -21.81 6.74
N LEU A 499 -3.83 -21.90 6.65
CA LEU A 499 -2.93 -21.68 7.78
C LEU A 499 -3.03 -20.24 8.32
N ARG A 500 -3.17 -19.24 7.45
CA ARG A 500 -3.37 -17.83 7.86
C ARG A 500 -4.70 -17.63 8.59
N GLN A 501 -5.70 -18.44 8.30
CA GLN A 501 -6.99 -18.45 8.98
C GLN A 501 -7.01 -19.29 10.27
N GLY A 502 -5.84 -19.75 10.74
CA GLY A 502 -5.69 -20.45 12.01
C GLY A 502 -6.01 -21.95 11.96
N TRP A 503 -6.18 -22.55 10.78
CA TRP A 503 -6.18 -24.01 10.66
C TRP A 503 -4.79 -24.55 10.98
N VAL A 504 -4.74 -25.73 11.61
CA VAL A 504 -3.49 -26.42 11.95
C VAL A 504 -3.46 -27.73 11.19
N GLU A 505 -2.38 -27.97 10.46
CA GLU A 505 -2.17 -29.23 9.75
C GLU A 505 -1.84 -30.35 10.75
N LEU A 506 -2.50 -31.50 10.58
CA LEU A 506 -2.23 -32.71 11.36
C LEU A 506 -1.48 -33.72 10.49
N GLY A 507 -0.30 -34.13 10.94
CA GLY A 507 0.47 -35.19 10.30
C GLY A 507 0.25 -36.56 10.96
N ALA A 508 0.64 -37.63 10.25
CA ALA A 508 0.54 -38.99 10.77
C ALA A 508 1.76 -39.39 11.62
N GLY A 509 1.50 -40.07 12.74
CA GLY A 509 2.52 -40.60 13.65
C GLY A 509 3.27 -39.53 14.45
N GLU A 510 4.27 -39.94 15.23
CA GLU A 510 5.06 -39.05 16.10
C GLU A 510 5.85 -37.98 15.32
N THR A 511 6.16 -38.25 14.05
CA THR A 511 6.91 -37.34 13.17
C THR A 511 6.02 -36.42 12.35
N ALA A 512 4.69 -36.49 12.53
CA ALA A 512 3.71 -35.70 11.77
C ALA A 512 3.91 -35.76 10.25
N SER A 513 4.14 -36.97 9.71
CA SER A 513 4.37 -37.16 8.26
C SER A 513 3.11 -36.91 7.41
N GLN A 514 3.27 -36.21 6.28
CA GLN A 514 2.26 -36.12 5.23
C GLN A 514 2.21 -37.44 4.44
N ARG A 515 1.01 -37.91 4.08
CA ARG A 515 0.80 -39.12 3.27
C ARG A 515 0.22 -38.75 1.90
N PRO A 516 1.03 -38.70 0.84
CA PRO A 516 0.55 -38.46 -0.51
C PRO A 516 -0.43 -39.55 -0.96
N VAL A 517 -1.41 -39.14 -1.75
CA VAL A 517 -2.43 -40.02 -2.34
C VAL A 517 -2.20 -40.08 -3.84
N VAL A 518 -2.14 -41.28 -4.41
CA VAL A 518 -1.99 -41.50 -5.85
C VAL A 518 -3.34 -41.83 -6.46
N ALA A 519 -3.74 -41.01 -7.43
CA ALA A 519 -4.98 -41.16 -8.19
C ALA A 519 -5.04 -42.52 -8.93
N ALA A 520 -6.26 -42.95 -9.26
CA ALA A 520 -6.44 -44.13 -10.10
C ALA A 520 -5.95 -43.85 -11.53
N LEU A 521 -5.50 -44.89 -12.24
CA LEU A 521 -5.10 -44.77 -13.64
C LEU A 521 -6.21 -45.36 -14.53
N PRO A 522 -6.61 -44.71 -15.63
CA PRO A 522 -6.25 -43.34 -16.01
C PRO A 522 -6.80 -42.31 -15.00
N THR A 523 -6.09 -41.18 -14.84
CA THR A 523 -6.44 -40.10 -13.90
C THR A 523 -7.61 -39.25 -14.41
N LEU A 524 -8.76 -39.89 -14.55
CA LEU A 524 -10.03 -39.28 -14.94
C LEU A 524 -10.93 -39.12 -13.72
N THR A 525 -11.74 -38.07 -13.69
CA THR A 525 -12.74 -37.84 -12.62
C THR A 525 -13.61 -39.06 -12.37
N GLU A 526 -14.16 -39.66 -13.44
CA GLU A 526 -15.08 -40.81 -13.34
C GLU A 526 -14.43 -42.06 -12.77
N VAL A 527 -13.11 -42.19 -12.84
CA VAL A 527 -12.35 -43.33 -12.30
C VAL A 527 -11.82 -42.99 -10.91
N SER A 528 -11.08 -41.88 -10.78
CA SER A 528 -10.37 -41.53 -9.54
C SER A 528 -11.33 -41.12 -8.44
N ARG A 529 -12.33 -40.28 -8.73
CA ARG A 529 -13.29 -39.83 -7.72
C ARG A 529 -14.26 -40.93 -7.32
N ALA A 530 -14.69 -41.75 -8.27
CA ALA A 530 -15.48 -42.94 -7.97
C ALA A 530 -14.70 -43.92 -7.11
N SER A 531 -13.42 -44.16 -7.41
CA SER A 531 -12.56 -45.03 -6.62
C SER A 531 -12.37 -44.53 -5.19
N LEU A 532 -12.11 -43.23 -5.03
CA LEU A 532 -12.03 -42.54 -3.75
C LEU A 532 -13.29 -42.75 -2.91
N LEU A 533 -14.46 -42.43 -3.48
CA LEU A 533 -15.71 -42.32 -2.74
C LEU A 533 -16.39 -43.68 -2.53
N CYS A 534 -16.06 -44.68 -3.34
CA CYS A 534 -16.52 -46.06 -3.17
C CYS A 534 -15.56 -46.94 -2.34
N GLY A 535 -14.34 -46.50 -2.05
CA GLY A 535 -13.34 -47.27 -1.31
C GLY A 535 -12.81 -48.50 -2.06
N LYS A 536 -12.87 -48.49 -3.39
CA LYS A 536 -12.35 -49.57 -4.25
C LYS A 536 -12.11 -49.04 -5.67
N LEU A 537 -11.13 -49.58 -6.39
CA LEU A 537 -10.91 -49.24 -7.80
C LEU A 537 -12.18 -49.51 -8.64
N THR A 538 -12.77 -48.45 -9.20
CA THR A 538 -14.02 -48.48 -9.97
C THR A 538 -14.16 -47.26 -10.86
N SER A 539 -15.16 -47.27 -11.75
CA SER A 539 -15.62 -46.08 -12.49
C SER A 539 -17.10 -45.83 -12.23
N GLY A 540 -17.53 -44.56 -12.24
CA GLY A 540 -18.93 -44.21 -12.04
C GLY A 540 -19.21 -42.71 -12.04
N ASN A 541 -20.49 -42.38 -11.90
CA ASN A 541 -21.00 -41.01 -11.79
C ASN A 541 -21.36 -40.66 -10.33
N SER A 542 -21.88 -39.45 -10.11
CA SER A 542 -22.27 -38.96 -8.79
C SER A 542 -23.30 -39.82 -8.04
N ALA A 543 -24.19 -40.52 -8.75
CA ALA A 543 -25.14 -41.43 -8.11
C ALA A 543 -24.43 -42.69 -7.58
N HIS A 544 -23.45 -43.21 -8.34
CA HIS A 544 -22.62 -44.33 -7.92
C HIS A 544 -21.73 -43.94 -6.72
N GLU A 545 -21.09 -42.77 -6.78
CA GLU A 545 -20.25 -42.21 -5.72
C GLU A 545 -21.03 -42.06 -4.39
N LYS A 546 -22.24 -41.50 -4.44
CA LYS A 546 -23.11 -41.36 -3.25
C LYS A 546 -23.48 -42.69 -2.64
N GLU A 547 -23.85 -43.66 -3.47
CA GLU A 547 -24.26 -44.96 -2.97
C GLU A 547 -23.08 -45.74 -2.41
N GLY A 548 -21.90 -45.66 -3.05
CA GLY A 548 -20.65 -46.21 -2.53
C GLY A 548 -20.27 -45.62 -1.18
N PHE A 549 -20.25 -44.29 -1.07
CA PHE A 549 -19.91 -43.58 0.17
C PHE A 549 -20.88 -43.91 1.31
N ARG A 550 -22.18 -43.97 1.02
CA ARG A 550 -23.23 -44.31 1.99
C ARG A 550 -23.13 -45.75 2.48
N LYS A 551 -22.73 -46.68 1.62
CA LYS A 551 -22.61 -48.12 1.89
C LYS A 551 -21.22 -48.55 2.37
N HIS A 552 -20.24 -47.65 2.40
CA HIS A 552 -18.88 -47.98 2.78
C HIS A 552 -18.80 -48.53 4.22
N ALA A 553 -18.32 -49.76 4.36
CA ALA A 553 -18.35 -50.49 5.63
C ALA A 553 -17.61 -49.75 6.76
N GLY A 554 -16.42 -49.22 6.47
CA GLY A 554 -15.63 -48.46 7.45
C GLY A 554 -16.31 -47.17 7.92
N LEU A 555 -17.08 -46.50 7.05
CA LEU A 555 -17.78 -45.25 7.39
C LEU A 555 -19.11 -45.53 8.13
N GLN A 556 -19.79 -46.62 7.79
CA GLN A 556 -21.00 -47.05 8.50
C GLN A 556 -20.66 -47.50 9.94
N ALA A 557 -19.53 -48.20 10.12
CA ALA A 557 -19.11 -48.70 11.42
C ALA A 557 -18.87 -47.59 12.47
N VAL A 558 -18.55 -46.37 12.02
CA VAL A 558 -18.34 -45.21 12.91
C VAL A 558 -19.58 -44.33 13.07
N GLY A 559 -20.59 -44.52 12.21
CA GLY A 559 -21.82 -43.74 12.18
C GLY A 559 -22.95 -44.34 13.03
N ARG A 560 -24.13 -43.71 12.99
CA ARG A 560 -25.38 -44.25 13.56
C ARG A 560 -26.29 -44.69 12.43
N ALA A 561 -27.06 -45.77 12.61
CA ALA A 561 -27.94 -46.30 11.57
C ALA A 561 -28.93 -45.25 11.01
N ASN A 562 -29.49 -44.38 11.87
CA ASN A 562 -30.41 -43.32 11.46
C ASN A 562 -29.73 -42.10 10.81
N PHE A 563 -28.40 -42.03 10.88
CA PHE A 563 -27.58 -40.93 10.36
C PHE A 563 -26.37 -41.51 9.60
N PRO A 564 -26.61 -42.19 8.45
CA PRO A 564 -25.54 -42.77 7.66
C PRO A 564 -24.59 -41.68 7.13
N PRO A 565 -23.37 -42.04 6.68
CA PRO A 565 -22.50 -41.13 5.94
C PRO A 565 -23.26 -40.48 4.77
N ALA A 566 -23.04 -39.18 4.57
CA ALA A 566 -23.68 -38.41 3.50
C ALA A 566 -22.63 -37.76 2.61
N LEU A 567 -22.88 -37.75 1.30
CA LEU A 567 -22.02 -37.13 0.29
C LEU A 567 -22.85 -36.12 -0.52
N TYR A 568 -22.35 -34.89 -0.61
CA TYR A 568 -23.00 -33.80 -1.35
C TYR A 568 -22.15 -33.36 -2.54
N HIS A 569 -22.78 -33.20 -3.69
CA HIS A 569 -22.15 -32.65 -4.91
C HIS A 569 -22.68 -31.25 -5.22
N LYS A 570 -22.04 -30.57 -6.17
CA LYS A 570 -22.35 -29.20 -6.64
C LYS A 570 -23.83 -28.83 -6.66
N ALA A 571 -24.71 -29.69 -7.19
CA ALA A 571 -26.15 -29.43 -7.31
C ALA A 571 -26.87 -29.30 -5.95
N GLU A 572 -26.34 -29.90 -4.89
CA GLU A 572 -26.90 -29.87 -3.53
C GLU A 572 -26.22 -28.83 -2.64
N LEU A 573 -24.96 -28.48 -2.96
CA LEU A 573 -24.17 -27.54 -2.17
C LEU A 573 -24.72 -26.12 -2.26
N ILE A 574 -25.24 -25.70 -3.40
CA ILE A 574 -25.62 -24.30 -3.63
C ILE A 574 -27.14 -24.16 -3.46
N SER A 575 -27.58 -23.10 -2.77
CA SER A 575 -29.01 -22.82 -2.61
C SER A 575 -29.71 -22.59 -3.97
N ALA A 576 -31.03 -22.78 -4.01
CA ALA A 576 -31.84 -22.30 -5.11
C ALA A 576 -31.57 -20.80 -5.33
N GLY A 577 -31.23 -20.41 -6.56
CA GLY A 577 -30.83 -19.04 -6.91
C GLY A 577 -29.32 -18.75 -6.88
N GLY A 578 -28.47 -19.75 -6.61
CA GLY A 578 -27.01 -19.62 -6.76
C GLY A 578 -26.31 -18.87 -5.62
N ARG A 579 -26.99 -18.61 -4.49
CA ARG A 579 -26.49 -17.75 -3.42
C ARG A 579 -26.12 -18.57 -2.17
N GLY A 580 -24.84 -18.89 -2.06
CA GLY A 580 -24.27 -19.50 -0.86
C GLY A 580 -24.64 -20.97 -0.64
N LEU A 581 -24.16 -21.50 0.49
CA LEU A 581 -24.31 -22.90 0.87
C LEU A 581 -25.77 -23.22 1.21
N SER A 582 -26.27 -24.35 0.72
CA SER A 582 -27.61 -24.85 1.00
C SER A 582 -27.85 -24.92 2.52
N PRO A 583 -28.98 -24.40 3.05
CA PRO A 583 -29.29 -24.44 4.47
C PRO A 583 -29.26 -25.85 5.06
N GLU A 584 -29.72 -26.85 4.28
CA GLU A 584 -29.70 -28.25 4.68
C GLU A 584 -28.27 -28.79 4.79
N VAL A 585 -27.42 -28.52 3.80
CA VAL A 585 -26.01 -28.95 3.81
C VAL A 585 -25.27 -28.26 4.96
N ARG A 586 -25.44 -26.94 5.11
CA ARG A 586 -24.88 -26.18 6.23
C ARG A 586 -25.30 -26.77 7.57
N ALA A 587 -26.59 -27.04 7.77
CA ALA A 587 -27.11 -27.61 9.02
C ALA A 587 -26.53 -29.01 9.31
N ASN A 588 -26.36 -29.85 8.29
CA ASN A 588 -25.74 -31.16 8.45
C ASN A 588 -24.26 -31.05 8.86
N ILE A 589 -23.51 -30.13 8.23
CA ILE A 589 -22.09 -29.90 8.55
C ILE A 589 -21.94 -29.27 9.95
N ALA A 590 -22.74 -28.27 10.30
CA ALA A 590 -22.71 -27.64 11.62
C ALA A 590 -23.28 -28.54 12.74
N GLY A 591 -24.06 -29.58 12.39
CA GLY A 591 -24.56 -30.58 13.33
C GLY A 591 -23.52 -31.68 13.63
N SER A 592 -23.79 -32.49 14.65
CA SER A 592 -22.96 -33.63 15.06
C SER A 592 -23.64 -35.00 14.89
N SER A 593 -24.89 -35.03 14.40
CA SER A 593 -25.67 -36.26 14.23
C SER A 593 -25.04 -37.23 13.21
N ARG A 594 -24.50 -36.69 12.10
CA ARG A 594 -23.75 -37.45 11.10
C ARG A 594 -22.25 -37.38 11.39
N ARG A 595 -21.64 -38.53 11.68
CA ARG A 595 -20.21 -38.64 12.01
C ARG A 595 -19.31 -38.33 10.82
N VAL A 596 -19.72 -38.71 9.60
CA VAL A 596 -18.94 -38.48 8.38
C VAL A 596 -19.81 -37.76 7.36
N ILE A 597 -19.29 -36.67 6.83
CA ILE A 597 -19.87 -35.93 5.71
C ILE A 597 -18.80 -35.76 4.64
N GLY A 598 -19.15 -36.06 3.39
CA GLY A 598 -18.35 -35.80 2.21
C GLY A 598 -18.94 -34.65 1.40
N VAL A 599 -18.08 -33.83 0.81
CA VAL A 599 -18.45 -32.73 -0.08
C VAL A 599 -17.52 -32.71 -1.29
N VAL A 600 -18.09 -32.62 -2.49
CA VAL A 600 -17.35 -32.51 -3.76
C VAL A 600 -17.55 -31.12 -4.36
N ILE A 601 -16.45 -30.39 -4.57
CA ILE A 601 -16.41 -29.03 -5.10
C ILE A 601 -15.68 -29.04 -6.45
N ASN A 602 -16.36 -28.62 -7.51
CA ASN A 602 -15.82 -28.67 -8.88
C ASN A 602 -15.16 -27.37 -9.35
N SER A 603 -14.90 -26.42 -8.45
CA SER A 603 -14.48 -25.07 -8.80
C SER A 603 -13.18 -25.00 -9.61
N VAL A 604 -12.23 -25.90 -9.37
CA VAL A 604 -10.96 -25.93 -10.11
C VAL A 604 -11.19 -26.40 -11.54
N ASP A 605 -11.78 -27.58 -11.72
CA ASP A 605 -12.09 -28.12 -13.05
C ASP A 605 -13.02 -27.20 -13.89
N ASP A 606 -14.08 -26.65 -13.28
CA ASP A 606 -14.98 -25.69 -13.93
C ASP A 606 -14.24 -24.45 -14.47
N TYR A 607 -13.23 -23.98 -13.72
CA TYR A 607 -12.39 -22.85 -14.11
C TYR A 607 -11.44 -23.25 -15.24
N LEU A 608 -10.79 -24.41 -15.16
CA LEU A 608 -9.86 -24.89 -16.21
C LEU A 608 -10.57 -25.16 -17.54
N ALA A 609 -11.84 -25.58 -17.51
CA ALA A 609 -12.64 -25.79 -18.71
C ALA A 609 -13.06 -24.49 -19.42
N LYS A 610 -13.09 -23.35 -18.72
CA LYS A 610 -13.67 -22.08 -19.20
C LYS A 610 -12.70 -20.88 -19.18
N GLY A 611 -11.56 -21.01 -18.52
CA GLY A 611 -10.66 -19.92 -18.13
C GLY A 611 -9.66 -19.48 -19.21
N GLY A 612 -9.15 -18.25 -19.08
CA GLY A 612 -8.08 -17.72 -19.94
C GLY A 612 -7.87 -16.21 -19.91
N GLN A 613 -8.83 -15.42 -19.38
CA GLN A 613 -8.73 -13.94 -19.34
C GLN A 613 -8.63 -13.33 -17.93
N PHE A 614 -8.79 -14.14 -16.89
CA PHE A 614 -8.77 -13.70 -15.50
C PHE A 614 -8.02 -14.75 -14.68
N LYS A 615 -7.16 -14.32 -13.76
CA LYS A 615 -6.38 -15.19 -12.88
C LYS A 615 -6.74 -14.89 -11.44
N GLU A 616 -7.39 -15.84 -10.80
CA GLU A 616 -7.73 -15.77 -9.39
C GLU A 616 -6.72 -16.58 -8.57
N SER A 617 -6.43 -16.13 -7.36
CA SER A 617 -5.68 -16.94 -6.39
C SER A 617 -6.58 -18.04 -5.82
N TRP A 618 -6.04 -19.22 -5.55
CA TRP A 618 -6.79 -20.32 -4.97
C TRP A 618 -6.86 -20.17 -3.44
N THR A 619 -7.94 -19.57 -2.95
CA THR A 619 -8.21 -19.34 -1.51
C THR A 619 -9.59 -19.86 -1.14
N SER A 620 -9.89 -19.97 0.15
CA SER A 620 -11.23 -20.32 0.61
C SER A 620 -12.27 -19.25 0.30
N GLU A 621 -11.85 -18.01 0.04
CA GLU A 621 -12.73 -16.90 -0.36
C GLU A 621 -13.09 -16.98 -1.85
N THR A 622 -12.14 -17.32 -2.72
CA THR A 622 -12.36 -17.42 -4.19
C THR A 622 -13.07 -18.72 -4.55
N ILE A 623 -12.79 -19.80 -3.83
CA ILE A 623 -13.57 -21.04 -3.91
C ILE A 623 -14.85 -20.85 -3.10
N VAL A 624 -15.84 -20.17 -3.69
CA VAL A 624 -17.07 -19.69 -3.04
C VAL A 624 -17.73 -20.65 -2.01
N PRO A 625 -17.98 -21.95 -2.32
CA PRO A 625 -18.60 -22.83 -1.33
C PRO A 625 -17.65 -23.19 -0.16
N LEU A 626 -16.33 -23.14 -0.37
CA LEU A 626 -15.34 -23.63 0.59
C LEU A 626 -15.35 -22.82 1.89
N GLY A 627 -15.32 -21.49 1.84
CA GLY A 627 -15.34 -20.66 3.05
C GLY A 627 -16.52 -20.97 3.97
N GLN A 628 -17.74 -21.07 3.42
CA GLN A 628 -18.96 -21.39 4.18
C GLN A 628 -18.95 -22.82 4.73
N ILE A 629 -18.36 -23.77 3.99
CA ILE A 629 -18.18 -25.16 4.44
C ILE A 629 -17.21 -25.20 5.62
N LEU A 630 -16.10 -24.46 5.56
CA LEU A 630 -15.10 -24.39 6.62
C LEU A 630 -15.67 -23.77 7.90
N ASP A 631 -16.46 -22.71 7.77
CA ASP A 631 -17.13 -22.08 8.93
C ASP A 631 -18.13 -23.02 9.59
N ALA A 632 -18.95 -23.71 8.80
CA ALA A 632 -19.86 -24.73 9.34
C ALA A 632 -19.12 -25.90 10.00
N ALA A 633 -17.94 -26.28 9.48
CA ALA A 633 -17.12 -27.33 10.08
C ALA A 633 -16.52 -26.91 11.43
N ARG A 634 -16.14 -25.62 11.57
CA ARG A 634 -15.67 -25.04 12.84
C ARG A 634 -16.76 -25.07 13.92
N GLU A 635 -18.01 -24.77 13.57
CA GLU A 635 -19.15 -24.78 14.52
C GLU A 635 -19.33 -26.15 15.22
N SER A 636 -19.04 -27.25 14.52
CA SER A 636 -19.12 -28.63 15.05
C SER A 636 -17.76 -29.24 15.41
N ASN A 637 -16.68 -28.44 15.38
CA ASN A 637 -15.31 -28.83 15.67
C ASN A 637 -14.82 -30.03 14.82
N ARG A 638 -15.29 -30.18 13.59
CA ARG A 638 -14.98 -31.35 12.73
C ARG A 638 -13.50 -31.43 12.37
N PHE A 639 -12.99 -32.65 12.24
CA PHE A 639 -11.75 -32.87 11.48
C PHE A 639 -12.01 -32.60 10.00
N LEU A 640 -11.19 -31.72 9.41
CA LEU A 640 -11.22 -31.41 7.99
C LEU A 640 -10.18 -32.29 7.27
N ILE A 641 -10.64 -33.12 6.34
CA ILE A 641 -9.78 -33.84 5.40
C ILE A 641 -9.96 -33.19 4.03
N LEU A 642 -8.92 -32.54 3.52
CA LEU A 642 -8.91 -31.94 2.20
C LEU A 642 -8.14 -32.84 1.23
N THR A 643 -8.77 -33.22 0.12
CA THR A 643 -8.15 -34.06 -0.91
C THR A 643 -8.61 -33.66 -2.31
N SER A 644 -7.97 -34.25 -3.32
CA SER A 644 -8.41 -34.22 -4.72
C SER A 644 -8.70 -35.64 -5.21
N ASP A 645 -9.41 -35.73 -6.33
CA ASP A 645 -9.51 -36.94 -7.12
C ASP A 645 -8.33 -37.10 -8.10
N HIS A 646 -7.92 -36.01 -8.75
CA HIS A 646 -6.72 -35.94 -9.59
C HIS A 646 -6.16 -34.52 -9.66
N GLY A 647 -4.98 -34.37 -10.28
CA GLY A 647 -4.40 -33.07 -10.60
C GLY A 647 -4.75 -32.63 -12.03
N HIS A 648 -4.07 -31.59 -12.50
CA HIS A 648 -4.18 -31.07 -13.86
C HIS A 648 -2.81 -30.63 -14.38
N VAL A 649 -2.70 -30.40 -15.68
CA VAL A 649 -1.49 -29.88 -16.33
C VAL A 649 -1.88 -28.65 -17.13
N LEU A 650 -1.44 -27.46 -16.66
CA LEU A 650 -1.80 -26.21 -17.32
C LEU A 650 -1.34 -26.15 -18.77
N GLU A 651 -2.22 -25.63 -19.63
CA GLU A 651 -1.94 -25.38 -21.04
C GLU A 651 -0.93 -24.24 -21.20
N ARG A 652 0.33 -24.62 -21.45
CA ARG A 652 1.48 -23.73 -21.66
C ARG A 652 2.21 -24.14 -22.93
N ASP A 653 1.59 -23.82 -24.07
CA ASP A 653 2.07 -24.17 -25.40
C ASP A 653 2.23 -25.69 -25.60
N LEU A 654 1.23 -26.48 -25.16
CA LEU A 654 1.25 -27.92 -25.34
C LEU A 654 1.07 -28.28 -26.82
N GLU A 655 1.86 -29.23 -27.27
CA GLU A 655 1.75 -29.85 -28.58
C GLU A 655 0.49 -30.74 -28.63
N TYR A 656 -0.39 -30.44 -29.58
CA TYR A 656 -1.57 -31.24 -29.84
C TYR A 656 -1.26 -32.42 -30.77
N ARG A 657 -1.45 -33.64 -30.29
CA ARG A 657 -1.25 -34.89 -31.04
C ARG A 657 -2.57 -35.67 -31.12
N PRO A 658 -3.43 -35.42 -32.11
CA PRO A 658 -4.75 -36.07 -32.15
C PRO A 658 -4.63 -37.60 -32.22
N CYS A 659 -5.44 -38.30 -31.43
CA CYS A 659 -5.56 -39.75 -31.48
C CYS A 659 -7.03 -40.17 -31.33
N THR A 660 -7.51 -41.03 -32.22
CA THR A 660 -8.87 -41.59 -32.14
C THR A 660 -9.00 -42.45 -30.89
N GLU A 661 -10.12 -42.35 -30.17
CA GLU A 661 -10.36 -43.03 -28.87
C GLU A 661 -9.42 -42.59 -27.74
N SER A 662 -8.68 -41.49 -27.91
CA SER A 662 -7.91 -40.89 -26.82
C SER A 662 -8.78 -40.04 -25.90
N GLN A 663 -8.38 -40.02 -24.64
CA GLN A 663 -8.76 -39.01 -23.66
C GLN A 663 -7.74 -37.86 -23.73
N GLU A 664 -7.88 -36.84 -22.88
CA GLU A 664 -7.04 -35.63 -22.94
C GLU A 664 -5.53 -35.91 -22.80
N ARG A 665 -5.19 -36.82 -21.87
CA ARG A 665 -3.81 -37.13 -21.44
C ARG A 665 -3.49 -38.63 -21.48
N ASN A 666 -4.33 -39.44 -22.09
CA ASN A 666 -4.06 -40.85 -22.33
C ASN A 666 -4.70 -41.33 -23.64
N ARG A 667 -4.12 -42.37 -24.22
CA ARG A 667 -4.63 -43.02 -25.42
C ARG A 667 -4.49 -44.54 -25.33
N PRO A 668 -5.27 -45.31 -26.09
CA PRO A 668 -5.05 -46.75 -26.21
C PRO A 668 -3.64 -47.06 -26.73
N LEU A 669 -3.14 -48.26 -26.41
CA LEU A 669 -1.89 -48.76 -26.99
C LEU A 669 -2.09 -49.12 -28.47
N SER A 670 -1.97 -48.11 -29.33
CA SER A 670 -2.06 -48.22 -30.79
C SER A 670 -0.92 -47.44 -31.46
N GLY A 671 -0.44 -47.92 -32.60
CA GLY A 671 0.66 -47.28 -33.34
C GLY A 671 2.02 -47.33 -32.63
N GLN A 672 2.93 -46.44 -33.03
CA GLN A 672 4.28 -46.34 -32.45
C GLN A 672 4.26 -45.47 -31.18
N LEU A 673 5.08 -45.84 -30.20
CA LEU A 673 5.32 -45.05 -29.00
C LEU A 673 6.33 -43.93 -29.31
N THR A 674 6.05 -42.70 -28.89
CA THR A 674 7.03 -41.60 -29.01
C THR A 674 7.94 -41.55 -27.78
N ALA A 675 9.06 -40.81 -27.87
CA ALA A 675 10.06 -40.76 -26.79
C ALA A 675 9.54 -40.11 -25.50
N ASP A 676 8.48 -39.31 -25.60
CA ASP A 676 7.81 -38.60 -24.51
C ASP A 676 6.58 -39.34 -23.96
N GLU A 677 6.39 -40.60 -24.34
CA GLU A 677 5.30 -41.48 -23.92
C GLU A 677 5.79 -42.71 -23.14
N ILE A 678 4.95 -43.22 -22.24
CA ILE A 678 5.13 -44.48 -21.53
C ILE A 678 3.89 -45.36 -21.65
N VAL A 679 4.08 -46.67 -21.51
CA VAL A 679 2.99 -47.66 -21.45
C VAL A 679 2.73 -48.02 -19.99
N LEU A 680 1.53 -47.76 -19.50
CA LEU A 680 1.08 -48.16 -18.18
C LEU A 680 0.20 -49.41 -18.28
N GLN A 681 0.50 -50.41 -17.46
CA GLN A 681 -0.24 -51.66 -17.37
C GLN A 681 -0.12 -52.24 -15.96
N GLY A 682 -1.15 -52.94 -15.49
CA GLY A 682 -1.14 -53.66 -14.22
C GLY A 682 -2.39 -53.44 -13.38
N VAL A 683 -2.34 -53.86 -12.12
CA VAL A 683 -3.51 -53.87 -11.20
C VAL A 683 -4.05 -52.49 -10.86
N ARG A 684 -3.29 -51.43 -11.17
CA ARG A 684 -3.63 -50.03 -10.91
C ARG A 684 -4.28 -49.32 -12.09
N VAL A 685 -4.27 -49.93 -13.27
CA VAL A 685 -4.85 -49.38 -14.51
C VAL A 685 -6.26 -49.91 -14.65
N TRP A 686 -7.24 -49.02 -14.79
CA TRP A 686 -8.65 -49.31 -14.96
C TRP A 686 -9.06 -49.26 -16.43
N PRO A 687 -9.88 -50.22 -16.91
CA PRO A 687 -10.26 -51.47 -16.24
C PRO A 687 -9.05 -52.36 -15.90
N VAL A 688 -9.13 -53.08 -14.76
CA VAL A 688 -8.00 -53.88 -14.24
C VAL A 688 -7.42 -54.80 -15.31
N GLY A 689 -6.12 -54.63 -15.60
CA GLY A 689 -5.40 -55.44 -16.57
C GLY A 689 -5.34 -54.85 -17.99
N GLU A 690 -5.99 -53.71 -18.24
CA GLU A 690 -5.83 -52.98 -19.49
C GLU A 690 -4.48 -52.25 -19.58
N LYS A 691 -4.14 -51.85 -20.81
CA LYS A 691 -2.94 -51.07 -21.13
C LYS A 691 -3.34 -49.73 -21.68
N MET A 692 -2.66 -48.69 -21.20
CA MET A 692 -2.82 -47.33 -21.70
C MET A 692 -1.45 -46.73 -22.02
N VAL A 693 -1.44 -45.80 -22.97
CA VAL A 693 -0.30 -44.92 -23.23
C VAL A 693 -0.60 -43.57 -22.60
N ALA A 694 0.37 -43.04 -21.87
CA ALA A 694 0.31 -41.69 -21.31
C ALA A 694 1.61 -40.95 -21.64
N PRO A 695 1.57 -39.64 -21.95
CA PRO A 695 2.78 -38.86 -22.05
C PRO A 695 3.35 -38.65 -20.65
N TRP A 696 4.66 -38.84 -20.48
CA TRP A 696 5.35 -38.39 -19.27
C TRP A 696 5.66 -36.89 -19.34
N SER A 697 5.82 -36.34 -20.56
CA SER A 697 6.05 -34.91 -20.76
C SER A 697 4.79 -34.10 -20.46
N GLU A 698 4.96 -32.95 -19.81
CA GLU A 698 3.87 -32.00 -19.57
C GLU A 698 3.51 -31.20 -20.85
N LYS A 699 4.25 -31.39 -21.95
CA LYS A 699 4.13 -30.64 -23.21
C LYS A 699 3.22 -31.27 -24.25
N VAL A 700 2.59 -32.41 -23.96
CA VAL A 700 1.80 -33.17 -24.94
C VAL A 700 0.32 -33.18 -24.55
N ARG A 701 -0.60 -33.04 -25.49
CA ARG A 701 -2.02 -33.38 -25.26
C ARG A 701 -2.63 -34.07 -26.45
N TYR A 702 -3.55 -34.99 -26.20
CA TYR A 702 -4.30 -35.67 -27.27
C TYR A 702 -5.70 -35.09 -27.46
N GLY A 703 -6.25 -34.44 -26.43
CA GLY A 703 -7.56 -33.78 -26.44
C GLY A 703 -7.52 -32.32 -26.92
N ILE A 704 -8.71 -31.75 -27.11
CA ILE A 704 -8.89 -30.33 -27.48
C ILE A 704 -8.28 -29.40 -26.43
N LYS A 705 -7.95 -28.16 -26.83
CA LYS A 705 -7.34 -27.18 -25.93
C LYS A 705 -8.32 -26.79 -24.82
N LYS A 706 -7.91 -27.03 -23.57
CA LYS A 706 -8.49 -26.49 -22.32
C LYS A 706 -7.40 -25.69 -21.59
N TYR A 707 -7.73 -25.02 -20.49
CA TYR A 707 -6.73 -24.24 -19.74
C TYR A 707 -5.86 -25.12 -18.82
N GLY A 708 -6.31 -26.33 -18.47
CA GLY A 708 -5.54 -27.31 -17.72
C GLY A 708 -6.10 -28.72 -17.85
#